data_AF-A0A8T3RK24-F1
#
_entry.id   AF-A0A8T3RK24-F1
#
_cell.length_a   1.000
_cell.length_b   1.000
_cell.length_c   1.000
_cell.angle_alpha   90.00
_cell.angle_beta   90.00
_cell.angle_gamma   90.00
#
_symmetry.space_group_name_H-M   'P 1'
#
loop_
_entity.id
_entity.type
_entity.pdbx_description
1 polymer ?
#
loop_
_entity_poly.entity_id
_entity_poly.type
_entity_poly.pdbx_seq_one_letter_code
_entity_poly.pdbx_strand_id
1 'polypeptide(L)'
;MLTQPPQVNAAITGRQLAIRTFQLVVLVYLVRYFEIGSPQFGTIMLLAVPAFLINALLPFRYRLEWFLTVSLIGIVLVLGPVSAIWLIAIVTAFIAICHLPVPLGSRITILLAAGAALFFFRLRGWGVPWSETAWPIIASILMFRVIVYLYDLHHEKTRPSARWSLSYFFLLPNVCFPLFPVVDFKKFRQTYYSEPAPVVYGRGMSWIFRGVYQLILYRIVYQFVVIPPEEVFNAAQLLHFIVSSYLLYLRVSGLFHLIVGVLLLFGFNLPETHKKYYLASSFNDFWRRINIYWKDFMMKIFYYPIYFKVKGLGATPALIIATVAVFFATWLLHAYQWFWLRGTFLFELHDLLFWSVLGVLVVLNSLREIKYGRVRSIGRQPLLSSGRLSNVCRVASTFLTISILWSMWSSDSLEQWLLMWKSAGGQAVLIVIAVLVFYALANWGDKRSEKVSTKVRTLVGRDVAAAEPGGIRLGSGLIAGSLVVLVFMSRPEIPWVPDAYADIARQLRTVQLNRRDQARMERGYYEHLLNVNRHSEGLWTAVEKKPADWIDNLNDTEIAVRVPRFLITELASDKEIQFKGAQLKTNRWGMRDRDYPIAKSKDSTRVALFGTSHTLGSGVSNAQVFEHLLEQRLNAGAAGATPSSAYEILNFSMVAYSALQHLYLLDHKVREFRPDAIVYFALEDDERFILRHLSLAIRNGIEIPYQPVLAIVNLLGLDASHSDEEIRRKLAPYAAGIQAWAERELAANIRGMGATALCVFLPKVQSRPDQATAETRQRIAREAGFHTLDLHDVYDGYSRQELQIKPWDDHPNELAHSLIAERLHQELVDRPQLLGKSSSRIAR
;
A
#
# COMPACT_ATOMS: atom_id res chain seq x y z
N MET A 1 -45.42 -8.14 13.12
CA MET A 1 -45.08 -8.17 11.68
C MET A 1 -45.07 -6.75 11.16
N LEU A 2 -44.10 -6.34 10.33
CA LEU A 2 -44.20 -5.08 9.58
C LEU A 2 -44.73 -5.42 8.18
N THR A 3 -46.04 -5.27 8.01
CA THR A 3 -46.70 -5.37 6.70
C THR A 3 -46.35 -4.12 5.88
N GLN A 4 -45.30 -4.23 5.06
CA GLN A 4 -44.98 -3.23 4.02
C GLN A 4 -46.21 -3.05 3.09
N PRO A 5 -46.52 -1.83 2.63
CA PRO A 5 -47.69 -1.60 1.79
C PRO A 5 -47.57 -2.33 0.43
N PRO A 6 -48.70 -2.81 -0.15
CA PRO A 6 -48.68 -3.71 -1.30
C PRO A 6 -48.00 -3.15 -2.56
N GLN A 7 -47.87 -1.82 -2.69
CA GLN A 7 -47.25 -1.16 -3.85
C GLN A 7 -45.73 -1.36 -3.98
N VAL A 8 -45.01 -1.79 -2.93
CA VAL A 8 -43.54 -1.93 -2.97
C VAL A 8 -43.09 -3.28 -3.57
N ASN A 9 -43.99 -4.26 -3.63
CA ASN A 9 -43.74 -5.63 -4.13
C ASN A 9 -43.86 -5.78 -5.65
N ALA A 10 -43.43 -4.78 -6.44
CA ALA A 10 -43.27 -4.95 -7.88
C ALA A 10 -42.19 -6.01 -8.18
N ALA A 11 -42.63 -7.18 -8.65
CA ALA A 11 -41.76 -8.29 -9.04
C ALA A 11 -40.86 -7.89 -10.22
N ILE A 12 -39.61 -8.37 -10.22
CA ILE A 12 -38.71 -8.19 -11.36
C ILE A 12 -39.16 -9.06 -12.53
N THR A 13 -39.28 -8.49 -13.73
CA THR A 13 -39.66 -9.29 -14.91
C THR A 13 -38.50 -10.17 -15.36
N GLY A 14 -38.79 -11.32 -16.00
CA GLY A 14 -37.75 -12.24 -16.48
C GLY A 14 -36.67 -11.55 -17.35
N ARG A 15 -37.10 -10.65 -18.25
CA ARG A 15 -36.19 -9.82 -19.06
C ARG A 15 -35.31 -8.90 -18.22
N GLN A 16 -35.87 -8.23 -17.21
CA GLN A 16 -35.09 -7.39 -16.30
C GLN A 16 -34.10 -8.21 -15.49
N LEU A 17 -34.51 -9.37 -14.97
CA LEU A 17 -33.66 -10.27 -14.20
C LEU A 17 -32.50 -10.82 -15.04
N ALA A 18 -32.75 -11.23 -16.28
CA ALA A 18 -31.71 -11.65 -17.21
C ALA A 18 -30.68 -10.54 -17.46
N ILE A 19 -31.12 -9.32 -17.75
CA ILE A 19 -30.24 -8.15 -17.95
C ILE A 19 -29.40 -7.85 -16.70
N ARG A 20 -30.01 -7.88 -15.50
CA ARG A 20 -29.27 -7.66 -14.24
C ARG A 20 -28.28 -8.78 -13.94
N THR A 21 -28.64 -10.03 -14.22
CA THR A 21 -27.75 -11.18 -14.03
C THR A 21 -26.55 -11.11 -14.97
N PHE A 22 -26.77 -10.76 -16.25
CA PHE A 22 -25.68 -10.53 -17.21
C PHE A 22 -24.76 -9.37 -16.77
N GLN A 23 -25.33 -8.24 -16.33
CA GLN A 23 -24.55 -7.12 -15.77
C GLN A 23 -23.71 -7.55 -14.57
N LEU A 24 -24.25 -8.37 -13.68
CA LEU A 24 -23.51 -8.91 -12.54
C LEU A 24 -22.38 -9.83 -12.99
N VAL A 25 -22.62 -10.76 -13.93
CA VAL A 25 -21.59 -11.65 -14.48
C VAL A 25 -20.43 -10.86 -15.10
N VAL A 26 -20.71 -9.80 -15.86
CA VAL A 26 -19.66 -8.91 -16.42
C VAL A 26 -18.88 -8.21 -15.30
N LEU A 27 -19.55 -7.73 -14.24
CA LEU A 27 -18.88 -7.10 -13.10
C LEU A 27 -18.03 -8.11 -12.30
N VAL A 28 -18.49 -9.35 -12.14
CA VAL A 28 -17.72 -10.44 -11.49
C VAL A 28 -16.50 -10.82 -12.34
N TYR A 29 -16.64 -10.90 -13.66
CA TYR A 29 -15.52 -11.09 -14.57
C TYR A 29 -14.49 -9.96 -14.42
N LEU A 30 -14.90 -8.69 -14.41
CA LEU A 30 -13.98 -7.57 -14.20
C LEU A 30 -13.30 -7.60 -12.83
N VAL A 31 -14.03 -7.94 -11.76
CA VAL A 31 -13.47 -8.10 -10.42
C VAL A 31 -12.42 -9.22 -10.38
N ARG A 32 -12.65 -10.35 -11.06
CA ARG A 32 -11.68 -11.46 -11.10
C ARG A 32 -10.50 -11.16 -12.02
N TYR A 33 -10.74 -10.59 -13.20
CA TYR A 33 -9.69 -10.30 -14.17
C TYR A 33 -8.70 -9.28 -13.61
N PHE A 34 -9.20 -8.15 -13.10
CA PHE A 34 -8.38 -7.12 -12.46
C PHE A 34 -8.14 -7.39 -10.96
N GLU A 35 -8.33 -8.61 -10.46
CA GLU A 35 -8.06 -9.01 -9.06
C GLU A 35 -8.49 -7.95 -8.01
N ILE A 36 -9.72 -7.43 -8.15
CA ILE A 36 -10.18 -6.26 -7.38
C ILE A 36 -10.56 -6.70 -5.97
N GLY A 37 -9.91 -6.10 -4.96
CA GLY A 37 -10.05 -6.55 -3.57
C GLY A 37 -9.10 -7.72 -3.29
N SER A 38 -9.60 -8.75 -2.62
CA SER A 38 -8.85 -9.97 -2.33
C SER A 38 -9.32 -11.16 -3.19
N PRO A 39 -8.50 -12.22 -3.38
CA PRO A 39 -8.95 -13.46 -4.03
C PRO A 39 -10.20 -14.07 -3.39
N GLN A 40 -10.32 -13.93 -2.06
CA GLN A 40 -11.47 -14.31 -1.27
C GLN A 40 -12.72 -13.50 -1.66
N PHE A 41 -12.58 -12.18 -1.90
CA PHE A 41 -13.69 -11.37 -2.43
C PHE A 41 -14.10 -11.80 -3.84
N GLY A 42 -13.14 -12.16 -4.71
CA GLY A 42 -13.45 -12.77 -6.01
C GLY A 42 -14.32 -14.03 -5.89
N THR A 43 -14.09 -14.84 -4.86
CA THR A 43 -14.89 -16.04 -4.54
C THR A 43 -16.29 -15.68 -4.03
N ILE A 44 -16.41 -14.69 -3.15
CA ILE A 44 -17.74 -14.18 -2.71
C ILE A 44 -18.52 -13.56 -3.87
N MET A 45 -17.85 -12.90 -4.81
CA MET A 45 -18.50 -12.34 -6.01
C MET A 45 -18.98 -13.42 -6.98
N LEU A 46 -18.30 -14.57 -7.09
CA LEU A 46 -18.83 -15.75 -7.79
C LEU A 46 -20.08 -16.31 -7.09
N LEU A 47 -20.03 -16.49 -5.77
CA LEU A 47 -21.17 -16.94 -4.95
C LEU A 47 -22.37 -15.98 -5.08
N ALA A 48 -22.11 -14.67 -5.19
CA ALA A 48 -23.14 -13.65 -5.31
C ALA A 48 -24.01 -13.79 -6.57
N VAL A 49 -23.52 -14.40 -7.66
CA VAL A 49 -24.31 -14.58 -8.90
C VAL A 49 -25.51 -15.53 -8.73
N PRO A 50 -25.33 -16.82 -8.40
CA PRO A 50 -26.47 -17.71 -8.14
C PRO A 50 -27.26 -17.26 -6.91
N ALA A 51 -26.60 -16.70 -5.89
CA ALA A 51 -27.28 -16.20 -4.70
C ALA A 51 -28.25 -15.04 -5.00
N PHE A 52 -27.85 -14.10 -5.86
CA PHE A 52 -28.70 -13.02 -6.35
C PHE A 52 -29.87 -13.55 -7.18
N LEU A 53 -29.61 -14.47 -8.11
CA LEU A 53 -30.64 -15.06 -8.97
C LEU A 53 -31.71 -15.78 -8.13
N ILE A 54 -31.29 -16.64 -7.20
CA ILE A 54 -32.18 -17.32 -6.25
C ILE A 54 -32.94 -16.29 -5.40
N ASN A 55 -32.26 -15.29 -4.82
CA ASN A 55 -32.89 -14.24 -4.01
C ASN A 55 -33.99 -13.47 -4.77
N ALA A 56 -33.78 -13.18 -6.05
CA ALA A 56 -34.75 -12.48 -6.89
C ALA A 56 -36.01 -13.31 -7.16
N LEU A 57 -35.85 -14.62 -7.35
CA LEU A 57 -36.94 -15.57 -7.59
C LEU A 57 -37.67 -16.01 -6.30
N LEU A 58 -36.98 -16.01 -5.17
CA LEU A 58 -37.49 -16.49 -3.89
C LEU A 58 -38.67 -15.64 -3.37
N PRO A 59 -39.73 -16.24 -2.79
CA PRO A 59 -40.79 -15.51 -2.11
C PRO A 59 -40.25 -14.62 -0.97
N PHE A 60 -40.77 -13.40 -0.87
CA PHE A 60 -40.28 -12.35 0.05
C PHE A 60 -40.04 -12.85 1.49
N ARG A 61 -40.92 -13.71 2.02
CA ARG A 61 -40.86 -14.23 3.39
C ARG A 61 -39.55 -14.95 3.75
N TYR A 62 -38.86 -15.53 2.77
CA TYR A 62 -37.64 -16.33 2.93
C TYR A 62 -36.35 -15.60 2.53
N ARG A 63 -36.42 -14.39 1.95
CA ARG A 63 -35.24 -13.70 1.37
C ARG A 63 -34.20 -13.32 2.42
N LEU A 64 -34.60 -13.07 3.66
CA LEU A 64 -33.69 -12.70 4.74
C LEU A 64 -32.92 -13.93 5.27
N GLU A 65 -33.62 -15.06 5.42
CA GLU A 65 -33.07 -16.36 5.76
C GLU A 65 -32.12 -16.86 4.67
N TRP A 66 -32.48 -16.68 3.39
CA TRP A 66 -31.60 -16.97 2.27
C TRP A 66 -30.33 -16.13 2.30
N PHE A 67 -30.44 -14.81 2.49
CA PHE A 67 -29.26 -13.94 2.65
C PHE A 67 -28.36 -14.39 3.80
N LEU A 68 -28.92 -14.72 4.97
CA LEU A 68 -28.16 -15.25 6.10
C LEU A 68 -27.45 -16.56 5.73
N THR A 69 -28.14 -17.49 5.08
CA THR A 69 -27.58 -18.78 4.66
C THR A 69 -26.40 -18.59 3.71
N VAL A 70 -26.53 -17.72 2.71
CA VAL A 70 -25.46 -17.38 1.76
C VAL A 70 -24.29 -16.68 2.47
N SER A 71 -24.54 -15.78 3.44
CA SER A 71 -23.49 -15.18 4.25
C SER A 71 -22.69 -16.23 5.05
N LEU A 72 -23.36 -17.20 5.67
CA LEU A 72 -22.70 -18.26 6.44
C LEU A 72 -21.88 -19.19 5.52
N ILE A 73 -22.41 -19.56 4.35
CA ILE A 73 -21.66 -20.30 3.31
C ILE A 73 -20.43 -19.49 2.89
N GLY A 74 -20.56 -18.19 2.65
CA GLY A 74 -19.47 -17.29 2.31
C GLY A 74 -18.36 -17.27 3.39
N ILE A 75 -18.73 -17.29 4.67
CA ILE A 75 -17.76 -17.35 5.77
C ILE A 75 -16.97 -18.68 5.76
N VAL A 76 -17.64 -19.81 5.54
CA VAL A 76 -16.99 -21.13 5.45
C VAL A 76 -16.06 -21.22 4.24
N LEU A 77 -16.47 -20.70 3.08
CA LEU A 77 -15.65 -20.68 1.86
C LEU A 77 -14.39 -19.81 1.98
N VAL A 78 -14.42 -18.76 2.81
CA VAL A 78 -13.32 -17.79 2.93
C VAL A 78 -12.34 -18.14 4.05
N LEU A 79 -12.81 -18.71 5.16
CA LEU A 79 -11.99 -19.00 6.34
C LEU A 79 -11.76 -20.49 6.62
N GLY A 80 -12.39 -21.37 5.85
CA GLY A 80 -12.47 -22.80 6.16
C GLY A 80 -13.42 -23.10 7.33
N PRO A 81 -13.81 -24.38 7.52
CA PRO A 81 -14.85 -24.75 8.47
C PRO A 81 -14.50 -24.43 9.93
N VAL A 82 -13.26 -24.68 10.36
CA VAL A 82 -12.84 -24.51 11.76
C VAL A 82 -12.92 -23.04 12.19
N SER A 83 -12.27 -22.14 11.45
CA SER A 83 -12.28 -20.71 11.73
C SER A 83 -13.68 -20.10 11.58
N ALA A 84 -14.49 -20.60 10.64
CA ALA A 84 -15.87 -20.18 10.47
C ALA A 84 -16.74 -20.54 11.70
N ILE A 85 -16.63 -21.75 12.23
CA ILE A 85 -17.36 -22.17 13.45
C ILE A 85 -17.03 -21.24 14.62
N TRP A 86 -15.74 -20.99 14.88
CA TRP A 86 -15.30 -20.09 15.95
C TRP A 86 -15.79 -18.65 15.77
N LEU A 87 -15.67 -18.09 14.56
CA LEU A 87 -16.20 -16.76 14.25
C LEU A 87 -17.70 -16.69 14.49
N ILE A 88 -18.48 -17.66 14.00
CA ILE A 88 -19.94 -17.70 14.16
C ILE A 88 -20.32 -17.83 15.64
N ALA A 89 -19.62 -18.68 16.40
CA ALA A 89 -19.85 -18.88 17.83
C ALA A 89 -19.58 -17.60 18.63
N ILE A 90 -18.41 -16.96 18.45
CA ILE A 90 -18.03 -15.71 19.13
C ILE A 90 -19.05 -14.61 18.81
N VAL A 91 -19.38 -14.41 17.54
CA VAL A 91 -20.31 -13.35 17.11
C VAL A 91 -21.72 -13.61 17.66
N THR A 92 -22.18 -14.85 17.67
CA THR A 92 -23.47 -15.23 18.24
C THR A 92 -23.51 -15.05 19.76
N ALA A 93 -22.41 -15.32 20.47
CA ALA A 93 -22.29 -15.05 21.90
C ALA A 93 -22.43 -13.55 22.22
N PHE A 94 -21.78 -12.66 21.46
CA PHE A 94 -21.95 -11.21 21.61
C PHE A 94 -23.40 -10.76 21.34
N ILE A 95 -24.07 -11.34 20.34
CA ILE A 95 -25.50 -11.10 20.10
C ILE A 95 -26.35 -11.57 21.30
N ALA A 96 -26.07 -12.75 21.85
CA ALA A 96 -26.79 -13.29 23.00
C ALA A 96 -26.64 -12.40 24.24
N ILE A 97 -25.43 -11.90 24.52
CA ILE A 97 -25.16 -10.96 25.63
C ILE A 97 -26.02 -9.68 25.48
N CYS A 98 -26.18 -9.16 24.26
CA CYS A 98 -27.03 -7.98 24.00
C CYS A 98 -28.52 -8.21 24.32
N HIS A 99 -29.00 -9.46 24.25
CA HIS A 99 -30.39 -9.85 24.50
C HIS A 99 -30.69 -10.32 25.93
N LEU A 100 -29.67 -10.53 26.77
CA LEU A 100 -29.84 -11.00 28.15
C LEU A 100 -30.92 -10.21 28.91
N PRO A 101 -31.76 -10.85 29.73
CA PRO A 101 -32.85 -10.18 30.47
C PRO A 101 -32.37 -9.35 31.67
N VAL A 102 -31.16 -8.80 31.61
CA VAL A 102 -30.52 -8.00 32.67
C VAL A 102 -30.53 -6.50 32.33
N PRO A 103 -30.29 -5.59 33.29
CA PRO A 103 -30.16 -4.15 33.03
C PRO A 103 -29.07 -3.81 32.01
N LEU A 104 -29.21 -2.66 31.32
CA LEU A 104 -28.28 -2.24 30.27
C LEU A 104 -26.82 -2.18 30.75
N GLY A 105 -26.58 -1.64 31.95
CA GLY A 105 -25.23 -1.56 32.55
C GLY A 105 -24.56 -2.94 32.64
N SER A 106 -25.27 -3.95 33.14
CA SER A 106 -24.80 -5.32 33.22
C SER A 106 -24.43 -5.92 31.85
N ARG A 107 -25.23 -5.64 30.80
CA ARG A 107 -24.91 -6.07 29.43
C ARG A 107 -23.64 -5.39 28.91
N ILE A 108 -23.48 -4.10 29.18
CA ILE A 108 -22.26 -3.34 28.83
C ILE A 108 -21.04 -3.94 29.54
N THR A 109 -21.13 -4.22 30.84
CA THR A 109 -20.03 -4.83 31.62
C THR A 109 -19.65 -6.20 31.06
N ILE A 110 -20.61 -7.07 30.73
CA ILE A 110 -20.33 -8.40 30.15
C ILE A 110 -19.72 -8.28 28.75
N LEU A 111 -20.21 -7.36 27.91
CA LEU A 111 -19.62 -7.08 26.58
C LEU A 111 -18.19 -6.53 26.68
N LEU A 112 -17.92 -5.66 27.64
CA LEU A 112 -16.57 -5.13 27.90
C LEU A 112 -15.64 -6.23 28.40
N ALA A 113 -16.09 -7.11 29.31
CA ALA A 113 -15.30 -8.25 29.77
C ALA A 113 -14.99 -9.24 28.64
N ALA A 114 -15.98 -9.58 27.80
CA ALA A 114 -15.79 -10.44 26.63
C ALA A 114 -14.85 -9.78 25.58
N GLY A 115 -14.99 -8.47 25.35
CA GLY A 115 -14.10 -7.70 24.48
C GLY A 115 -12.67 -7.63 25.02
N ALA A 116 -12.49 -7.47 26.34
CA ALA A 116 -11.20 -7.48 27.02
C ALA A 116 -10.54 -8.87 26.93
N ALA A 117 -11.28 -9.96 27.06
CA ALA A 117 -10.76 -11.31 26.86
C ALA A 117 -10.22 -11.48 25.43
N LEU A 118 -11.01 -11.15 24.40
CA LEU A 118 -10.56 -11.19 23.00
C LEU A 118 -9.34 -10.27 22.76
N PHE A 119 -9.29 -9.11 23.40
CA PHE A 119 -8.15 -8.19 23.35
C PHE A 119 -6.88 -8.84 23.92
N PHE A 120 -6.95 -9.50 25.08
CA PHE A 120 -5.81 -10.18 25.68
C PHE A 120 -5.32 -11.37 24.85
N PHE A 121 -6.22 -12.20 24.31
CA PHE A 121 -5.83 -13.29 23.40
C PHE A 121 -5.05 -12.76 22.20
N ARG A 122 -5.56 -11.72 21.53
CA ARG A 122 -4.88 -11.09 20.39
C ARG A 122 -3.55 -10.44 20.76
N LEU A 123 -3.48 -9.74 21.89
CA LEU A 123 -2.27 -9.02 22.32
C LEU A 123 -1.14 -9.97 22.72
N ARG A 124 -1.46 -11.14 23.29
CA ARG A 124 -0.47 -12.11 23.79
C ARG A 124 -0.06 -13.17 22.76
N GLY A 125 -0.72 -13.24 21.60
CA GLY A 125 -0.43 -14.29 20.60
C GLY A 125 -0.62 -15.71 21.15
N TRP A 126 -1.52 -15.88 22.13
CA TRP A 126 -1.81 -17.21 22.67
C TRP A 126 -2.45 -18.06 21.59
N GLY A 127 -1.99 -19.31 21.45
CA GLY A 127 -2.44 -20.22 20.40
C GLY A 127 -3.96 -20.37 20.39
N VAL A 128 -4.60 -19.82 19.35
CA VAL A 128 -6.04 -19.93 19.12
C VAL A 128 -6.35 -21.11 18.20
N PRO A 129 -7.48 -21.81 18.39
CA PRO A 129 -7.89 -22.95 17.56
C PRO A 129 -8.48 -22.52 16.19
N TRP A 130 -8.12 -21.34 15.69
CA TRP A 130 -8.57 -20.76 14.42
C TRP A 130 -7.44 -19.96 13.75
N SER A 131 -7.58 -19.64 12.46
CA SER A 131 -6.58 -18.84 11.73
C SER A 131 -6.47 -17.40 12.24
N GLU A 132 -5.26 -16.89 12.44
CA GLU A 132 -5.00 -15.48 12.81
C GLU A 132 -5.72 -14.47 11.90
N THR A 133 -5.89 -14.81 10.61
CA THR A 133 -6.65 -14.02 9.62
C THR A 133 -8.14 -13.81 9.98
N ALA A 134 -8.69 -14.57 10.93
CA ALA A 134 -10.05 -14.36 11.44
C ALA A 134 -10.16 -13.13 12.36
N TRP A 135 -9.08 -12.70 13.02
CA TRP A 135 -9.12 -11.60 13.99
C TRP A 135 -9.64 -10.27 13.43
N PRO A 136 -9.14 -9.77 12.27
CA PRO A 136 -9.65 -8.52 11.69
C PRO A 136 -11.12 -8.61 11.27
N ILE A 137 -11.60 -9.81 10.94
CA ILE A 137 -12.97 -10.06 10.47
C ILE A 137 -13.94 -10.15 11.65
N ILE A 138 -13.60 -10.90 12.71
CA ILE A 138 -14.37 -10.94 13.97
C ILE A 138 -14.52 -9.50 14.49
N ALA A 139 -13.45 -8.72 14.47
CA ALA A 139 -13.49 -7.36 14.96
C ALA A 139 -14.28 -6.42 14.04
N SER A 140 -14.14 -6.48 12.71
CA SER A 140 -14.96 -5.66 11.79
C SER A 140 -16.46 -5.99 11.91
N ILE A 141 -16.78 -7.24 12.25
CA ILE A 141 -18.14 -7.67 12.57
C ILE A 141 -18.63 -7.10 13.90
N LEU A 142 -17.81 -7.08 14.95
CA LEU A 142 -18.24 -6.70 16.30
C LEU A 142 -18.08 -5.21 16.61
N MET A 143 -16.85 -4.66 16.52
CA MET A 143 -16.40 -3.35 17.04
C MET A 143 -17.52 -2.29 17.18
N PHE A 144 -17.80 -1.53 16.11
CA PHE A 144 -18.74 -0.40 16.17
C PHE A 144 -20.19 -0.85 16.03
N ARG A 145 -20.44 -2.01 15.40
CA ARG A 145 -21.79 -2.51 15.15
C ARG A 145 -22.47 -3.01 16.42
N VAL A 146 -21.74 -3.60 17.37
CA VAL A 146 -22.27 -3.91 18.72
C VAL A 146 -22.70 -2.64 19.45
N ILE A 147 -21.93 -1.54 19.37
CA ILE A 147 -22.27 -0.26 20.00
C ILE A 147 -23.59 0.29 19.40
N VAL A 148 -23.69 0.35 18.07
CA VAL A 148 -24.91 0.81 17.37
C VAL A 148 -26.10 -0.09 17.68
N TYR A 149 -25.89 -1.40 17.67
CA TYR A 149 -26.91 -2.41 17.90
C TYR A 149 -27.48 -2.33 19.31
N LEU A 150 -26.61 -2.24 20.33
CA LEU A 150 -27.03 -2.09 21.73
C LEU A 150 -27.74 -0.75 21.97
N TYR A 151 -27.27 0.33 21.34
CA TYR A 151 -27.96 1.61 21.37
C TYR A 151 -29.38 1.52 20.78
N ASP A 152 -29.56 0.89 19.62
CA ASP A 152 -30.88 0.72 19.02
C ASP A 152 -31.78 -0.21 19.85
N LEU A 153 -31.24 -1.32 20.38
CA LEU A 153 -31.98 -2.23 21.27
C LEU A 153 -32.49 -1.53 22.54
N HIS A 154 -31.77 -0.55 23.07
CA HIS A 154 -32.20 0.21 24.25
C HIS A 154 -33.34 1.19 23.94
N HIS A 155 -33.37 1.77 22.75
CA HIS A 155 -34.36 2.79 22.35
C HIS A 155 -35.55 2.25 21.56
N GLU A 156 -35.53 0.99 21.11
CA GLU A 156 -36.66 0.36 20.43
C GLU A 156 -37.68 -0.26 21.40
N LYS A 157 -38.97 0.00 21.15
CA LYS A 157 -40.09 -0.51 21.96
C LYS A 157 -40.29 -2.02 21.87
N THR A 158 -39.78 -2.68 20.82
CA THR A 158 -40.02 -4.10 20.52
C THR A 158 -38.70 -4.76 20.16
N ARG A 159 -38.36 -5.89 20.81
CA ARG A 159 -37.13 -6.60 20.51
C ARG A 159 -37.16 -7.17 19.07
N PRO A 160 -36.09 -7.04 18.27
CA PRO A 160 -35.98 -7.70 16.98
C PRO A 160 -35.88 -9.21 17.14
N SER A 161 -36.41 -9.96 16.18
CA SER A 161 -36.24 -11.41 16.12
C SER A 161 -34.81 -11.81 15.74
N ALA A 162 -34.39 -13.01 16.13
CA ALA A 162 -33.05 -13.52 15.90
C ALA A 162 -32.60 -13.42 14.42
N ARG A 163 -33.49 -13.71 13.45
CA ARG A 163 -33.22 -13.54 12.01
C ARG A 163 -32.67 -12.16 11.65
N TRP A 164 -33.23 -11.08 12.21
CA TRP A 164 -32.75 -9.72 11.94
C TRP A 164 -31.40 -9.43 12.58
N SER A 165 -31.15 -9.98 13.77
CA SER A 165 -29.88 -9.83 14.48
C SER A 165 -28.76 -10.57 13.75
N LEU A 166 -28.98 -11.84 13.41
CA LEU A 166 -28.01 -12.68 12.69
C LEU A 166 -27.71 -12.11 11.31
N SER A 167 -28.71 -11.75 10.50
CA SER A 167 -28.48 -11.14 9.18
C SER A 167 -27.79 -9.77 9.23
N TYR A 168 -27.92 -9.01 10.32
CA TYR A 168 -27.22 -7.74 10.50
C TYR A 168 -25.73 -7.93 10.83
N PHE A 169 -25.39 -8.95 11.64
CA PHE A 169 -24.00 -9.23 11.96
C PHE A 169 -23.29 -10.00 10.83
N PHE A 170 -23.95 -11.00 10.23
CA PHE A 170 -23.42 -11.79 9.12
C PHE A 170 -23.82 -11.18 7.77
N LEU A 171 -23.20 -10.04 7.44
CA LEU A 171 -23.32 -9.41 6.12
C LEU A 171 -22.35 -10.08 5.12
N LEU A 172 -22.88 -10.63 4.02
CA LEU A 172 -22.11 -11.41 3.02
C LEU A 172 -20.71 -10.85 2.66
N PRO A 173 -20.55 -9.57 2.25
CA PRO A 173 -19.22 -9.06 1.88
C PRO A 173 -18.25 -8.89 3.08
N ASN A 174 -18.75 -8.86 4.32
CA ASN A 174 -17.97 -8.47 5.50
C ASN A 174 -16.82 -9.44 5.81
N VAL A 175 -16.92 -10.72 5.41
CA VAL A 175 -15.83 -11.68 5.61
C VAL A 175 -14.57 -11.35 4.78
N CYS A 176 -14.72 -10.64 3.65
CA CYS A 176 -13.60 -10.25 2.80
C CYS A 176 -13.08 -8.83 3.03
N PHE A 177 -13.73 -8.04 3.89
CA PHE A 177 -13.40 -6.64 4.11
C PHE A 177 -13.29 -6.33 5.61
N PRO A 178 -12.06 -6.39 6.17
CA PRO A 178 -11.79 -5.95 7.53
C PRO A 178 -12.12 -4.46 7.75
N LEU A 179 -11.88 -3.61 6.75
CA LEU A 179 -12.38 -2.23 6.75
C LEU A 179 -13.81 -2.19 6.18
N PHE A 180 -14.81 -2.16 7.07
CA PHE A 180 -16.23 -2.22 6.71
C PHE A 180 -16.98 -0.91 7.09
N PRO A 181 -17.95 -0.42 6.29
CA PRO A 181 -18.79 0.72 6.66
C PRO A 181 -19.64 0.41 7.90
N VAL A 182 -19.74 1.37 8.83
CA VAL A 182 -20.56 1.21 10.06
C VAL A 182 -22.06 1.30 9.72
N VAL A 183 -22.64 0.19 9.26
CA VAL A 183 -24.06 0.09 8.89
C VAL A 183 -24.94 0.27 10.14
N ASP A 184 -25.90 1.19 10.06
CA ASP A 184 -26.86 1.44 11.15
C ASP A 184 -27.96 0.36 11.18
N PHE A 185 -28.19 -0.28 12.34
CA PHE A 185 -29.13 -1.41 12.46
C PHE A 185 -30.58 -1.01 12.18
N LYS A 186 -31.02 0.14 12.70
CA LYS A 186 -32.36 0.67 12.42
C LYS A 186 -32.54 0.96 10.93
N LYS A 187 -31.56 1.62 10.27
CA LYS A 187 -31.60 1.84 8.81
C LYS A 187 -31.63 0.52 8.03
N PHE A 188 -30.75 -0.43 8.36
CA PHE A 188 -30.67 -1.75 7.73
C PHE A 188 -32.01 -2.48 7.68
N ARG A 189 -32.79 -2.42 8.77
CA ARG A 189 -34.16 -2.94 8.84
C ARG A 189 -35.16 -2.11 8.05
N GLN A 190 -35.15 -0.78 8.22
CA GLN A 190 -36.13 0.12 7.61
C GLN A 190 -35.99 0.23 6.08
N THR A 191 -34.78 0.00 5.54
CA THR A 191 -34.52 0.07 4.10
C THR A 191 -34.60 -1.29 3.39
N TYR A 192 -34.91 -2.38 4.10
CA TYR A 192 -35.05 -3.69 3.47
C TYR A 192 -36.29 -3.72 2.56
N TYR A 193 -36.04 -3.77 1.25
CA TYR A 193 -37.05 -3.60 0.19
C TYR A 193 -37.98 -2.39 0.43
N SER A 194 -37.41 -1.23 0.76
CA SER A 194 -38.18 0.03 0.86
C SER A 194 -38.52 0.68 -0.50
N GLU A 195 -37.95 0.17 -1.60
CA GLU A 195 -38.24 0.54 -2.98
C GLU A 195 -38.40 -0.75 -3.82
N PRO A 196 -39.07 -0.69 -4.98
CA PRO A 196 -39.23 -1.84 -5.89
C PRO A 196 -37.90 -2.52 -6.24
N ALA A 197 -37.88 -3.86 -6.20
CA ALA A 197 -36.68 -4.67 -6.37
C ALA A 197 -35.83 -4.31 -7.62
N PRO A 198 -36.39 -4.07 -8.83
CA PRO A 198 -35.59 -3.70 -10.00
C PRO A 198 -34.80 -2.39 -9.86
N VAL A 199 -35.29 -1.45 -9.03
CA VAL A 199 -34.64 -0.17 -8.74
C VAL A 199 -33.48 -0.37 -7.77
N VAL A 200 -33.71 -1.12 -6.68
CA VAL A 200 -32.69 -1.42 -5.66
C VAL A 200 -31.55 -2.24 -6.28
N TYR A 201 -31.87 -3.27 -7.08
CA TYR A 201 -30.86 -4.08 -7.77
C TYR A 201 -30.08 -3.26 -8.81
N GLY A 202 -30.74 -2.37 -9.54
CA GLY A 202 -30.08 -1.45 -10.48
C GLY A 202 -29.11 -0.48 -9.79
N ARG A 203 -29.48 0.01 -8.61
CA ARG A 203 -28.61 0.82 -7.73
C ARG A 203 -27.39 0.01 -7.27
N GLY A 204 -27.60 -1.26 -6.90
CA GLY A 204 -26.54 -2.20 -6.54
C GLY A 204 -25.51 -2.39 -7.66
N MET A 205 -25.95 -2.71 -8.88
CA MET A 205 -25.05 -2.84 -10.04
C MET A 205 -24.26 -1.55 -10.31
N SER A 206 -24.91 -0.39 -10.20
CA SER A 206 -24.25 0.91 -10.39
C SER A 206 -23.19 1.19 -9.32
N TRP A 207 -23.38 0.75 -8.08
CA TRP A 207 -22.40 0.94 -7.00
C TRP A 207 -21.27 -0.09 -7.06
N ILE A 208 -21.55 -1.34 -7.45
CA ILE A 208 -20.48 -2.32 -7.76
C ILE A 208 -19.61 -1.78 -8.89
N PHE A 209 -20.21 -1.32 -10.01
CA PHE A 209 -19.47 -0.71 -11.11
C PHE A 209 -18.64 0.51 -10.66
N ARG A 210 -19.23 1.42 -9.89
CA ARG A 210 -18.52 2.59 -9.36
C ARG A 210 -17.36 2.19 -8.44
N GLY A 211 -17.52 1.14 -7.65
CA GLY A 211 -16.47 0.58 -6.79
C GLY A 211 -15.31 0.02 -7.61
N VAL A 212 -15.60 -0.82 -8.62
CA VAL A 212 -14.63 -1.33 -9.61
C VAL A 212 -13.86 -0.17 -10.25
N TYR A 213 -14.58 0.81 -10.81
CA TYR A 213 -13.98 1.96 -11.49
C TYR A 213 -13.10 2.81 -10.57
N GLN A 214 -13.55 3.10 -9.34
CA GLN A 214 -12.76 3.84 -8.35
C GLN A 214 -11.49 3.07 -7.92
N LEU A 215 -11.53 1.73 -7.87
CA LEU A 215 -10.38 0.92 -7.50
C LEU A 215 -9.35 0.81 -8.64
N ILE A 216 -9.79 0.79 -9.90
CA ILE A 216 -8.90 0.88 -11.06
C ILE A 216 -8.26 2.27 -11.13
N LEU A 217 -9.03 3.36 -10.94
CA LEU A 217 -8.47 4.71 -10.84
C LEU A 217 -7.49 4.85 -9.67
N TYR A 218 -7.78 4.22 -8.53
CA TYR A 218 -6.85 4.15 -7.40
C TYR A 218 -5.53 3.48 -7.79
N ARG A 219 -5.56 2.36 -8.54
CA ARG A 219 -4.33 1.71 -9.02
C ARG A 219 -3.53 2.60 -9.95
N ILE A 220 -4.19 3.32 -10.87
CA ILE A 220 -3.53 4.30 -11.75
C ILE A 220 -2.83 5.39 -10.93
N VAL A 221 -3.53 5.98 -9.96
CA VAL A 221 -2.93 6.99 -9.05
C VAL A 221 -1.77 6.39 -8.27
N TYR A 222 -1.96 5.21 -7.69
CA TYR A 222 -0.98 4.53 -6.86
C TYR A 222 0.28 4.17 -7.65
N GLN A 223 0.17 3.54 -8.82
CA GLN A 223 1.30 3.08 -9.62
C GLN A 223 2.05 4.23 -10.33
N PHE A 224 1.33 5.19 -10.91
CA PHE A 224 1.92 6.17 -11.85
C PHE A 224 2.00 7.62 -11.30
N VAL A 225 1.25 7.97 -10.26
CA VAL A 225 1.12 9.36 -9.78
C VAL A 225 1.74 9.56 -8.39
N VAL A 226 1.78 8.53 -7.52
CA VAL A 226 2.44 8.65 -6.21
C VAL A 226 3.95 8.60 -6.35
N ILE A 227 4.61 9.66 -5.91
CA ILE A 227 6.08 9.73 -5.76
C ILE A 227 6.51 9.38 -4.32
N PRO A 228 7.72 8.80 -4.13
CA PRO A 228 8.36 8.69 -2.82
C PRO A 228 8.65 10.07 -2.19
N PRO A 229 8.67 10.20 -0.85
CA PRO A 229 9.06 11.43 -0.17
C PRO A 229 10.47 11.92 -0.53
N GLU A 230 11.38 10.99 -0.88
CA GLU A 230 12.77 11.29 -1.21
C GLU A 230 12.93 11.97 -2.58
N GLU A 231 11.96 11.79 -3.50
CA GLU A 231 11.95 12.47 -4.80
C GLU A 231 11.47 13.94 -4.71
N VAL A 232 11.22 14.47 -3.50
CA VAL A 232 10.67 15.82 -3.29
C VAL A 232 11.77 16.84 -3.02
N PHE A 233 12.31 17.40 -4.10
CA PHE A 233 13.37 18.42 -4.08
C PHE A 233 12.87 19.84 -4.37
N ASN A 234 11.65 20.00 -4.91
CA ASN A 234 11.10 21.32 -5.28
C ASN A 234 9.59 21.44 -5.03
N ALA A 235 9.05 22.66 -5.17
CA ALA A 235 7.64 22.95 -4.88
C ALA A 235 6.64 22.26 -5.82
N ALA A 236 7.02 21.94 -7.06
CA ALA A 236 6.15 21.19 -7.98
C ALA A 236 6.02 19.72 -7.55
N GLN A 237 7.13 19.09 -7.17
CA GLN A 237 7.15 17.75 -6.59
C GLN A 237 6.40 17.72 -5.24
N LEU A 238 6.56 18.74 -4.39
CA LEU A 238 5.80 18.85 -3.14
C LEU A 238 4.29 18.94 -3.40
N LEU A 239 3.84 19.76 -4.35
CA LEU A 239 2.42 19.82 -4.74
C LEU A 239 1.94 18.48 -5.30
N HIS A 240 2.78 17.78 -6.07
CA HIS A 240 2.47 16.45 -6.61
C HIS A 240 2.28 15.41 -5.50
N PHE A 241 3.18 15.36 -4.51
CA PHE A 241 3.05 14.52 -3.31
C PHE A 241 1.78 14.85 -2.50
N ILE A 242 1.49 16.14 -2.32
CA ILE A 242 0.32 16.63 -1.58
C ILE A 242 -0.98 16.16 -2.23
N VAL A 243 -1.13 16.35 -3.55
CA VAL A 243 -2.36 15.99 -4.27
C VAL A 243 -2.50 14.48 -4.44
N SER A 244 -1.42 13.77 -4.82
CA SER A 244 -1.45 12.31 -5.01
C SER A 244 -1.83 11.56 -3.72
N SER A 245 -1.31 12.01 -2.57
CA SER A 245 -1.64 11.43 -1.24
C SER A 245 -3.14 11.43 -0.95
N TYR A 246 -3.87 12.51 -1.26
CA TYR A 246 -5.32 12.56 -1.04
C TYR A 246 -6.11 11.75 -2.08
N LEU A 247 -5.63 11.68 -3.33
CA LEU A 247 -6.25 10.88 -4.38
C LEU A 247 -6.31 9.38 -4.03
N LEU A 248 -5.36 8.87 -3.23
CA LEU A 248 -5.36 7.48 -2.74
C LEU A 248 -6.62 7.10 -1.94
N TYR A 249 -7.36 8.06 -1.39
CA TYR A 249 -8.63 7.80 -0.71
C TYR A 249 -9.72 7.20 -1.64
N LEU A 250 -9.49 7.23 -2.97
CA LEU A 250 -10.28 6.45 -3.94
C LEU A 250 -10.42 4.97 -3.55
N ARG A 251 -9.42 4.35 -2.89
CA ARG A 251 -9.49 2.97 -2.41
C ARG A 251 -10.62 2.76 -1.39
N VAL A 252 -10.65 3.55 -0.32
CA VAL A 252 -11.70 3.45 0.72
C VAL A 252 -13.08 3.74 0.10
N SER A 253 -13.15 4.73 -0.78
CA SER A 253 -14.38 5.05 -1.51
C SER A 253 -14.87 3.89 -2.38
N GLY A 254 -13.98 3.27 -3.15
CA GLY A 254 -14.30 2.16 -4.04
C GLY A 254 -14.73 0.90 -3.28
N LEU A 255 -13.98 0.51 -2.24
CA LEU A 255 -14.32 -0.63 -1.37
C LEU A 255 -15.71 -0.47 -0.76
N PHE A 256 -16.05 0.71 -0.24
CA PHE A 256 -17.36 0.93 0.37
C PHE A 256 -18.50 0.89 -0.65
N HIS A 257 -18.29 1.37 -1.89
CA HIS A 257 -19.29 1.21 -2.96
C HIS A 257 -19.46 -0.25 -3.40
N LEU A 258 -18.38 -1.06 -3.47
CA LEU A 258 -18.49 -2.51 -3.69
C LEU A 258 -19.35 -3.17 -2.59
N ILE A 259 -18.97 -2.96 -1.33
CA ILE A 259 -19.64 -3.55 -0.16
C ILE A 259 -21.14 -3.27 -0.17
N VAL A 260 -21.53 -2.00 -0.24
CA VAL A 260 -22.95 -1.63 -0.18
C VAL A 260 -23.68 -1.95 -1.49
N GLY A 261 -22.96 -1.94 -2.62
CA GLY A 261 -23.46 -2.43 -3.91
C GLY A 261 -23.87 -3.90 -3.87
N VAL A 262 -23.09 -4.77 -3.21
CA VAL A 262 -23.46 -6.18 -2.98
C VAL A 262 -24.68 -6.29 -2.06
N LEU A 263 -24.76 -5.51 -0.97
CA LEU A 263 -25.93 -5.53 -0.07
C LEU A 263 -27.23 -5.09 -0.77
N LEU A 264 -27.16 -4.14 -1.70
CA LEU A 264 -28.29 -3.73 -2.53
C LEU A 264 -28.85 -4.87 -3.41
N LEU A 265 -28.02 -5.84 -3.83
CA LEU A 265 -28.49 -7.01 -4.58
C LEU A 265 -29.46 -7.89 -3.77
N PHE A 266 -29.36 -7.84 -2.43
CA PHE A 266 -30.24 -8.57 -1.52
C PHE A 266 -31.37 -7.69 -0.95
N GLY A 267 -31.59 -6.51 -1.53
CA GLY A 267 -32.70 -5.61 -1.21
C GLY A 267 -32.47 -4.64 -0.06
N PHE A 268 -31.28 -4.61 0.56
CA PHE A 268 -30.95 -3.63 1.59
C PHE A 268 -30.70 -2.26 0.94
N ASN A 269 -31.72 -1.40 0.89
CA ASN A 269 -31.69 -0.11 0.20
C ASN A 269 -30.93 0.98 1.01
N LEU A 270 -29.68 0.69 1.31
CA LEU A 270 -28.77 1.49 2.14
C LEU A 270 -28.32 2.78 1.41
N PRO A 271 -27.94 3.85 2.15
CA PRO A 271 -27.55 5.13 1.57
C PRO A 271 -26.17 5.12 0.90
N GLU A 272 -25.92 6.12 0.04
CA GLU A 272 -24.62 6.34 -0.62
C GLU A 272 -23.49 6.47 0.43
N THR A 273 -22.32 5.91 0.15
CA THR A 273 -21.20 5.88 1.10
C THR A 273 -20.35 7.15 1.04
N HIS A 274 -20.13 7.67 -0.17
CA HIS A 274 -19.27 8.81 -0.47
C HIS A 274 -19.87 9.69 -1.58
N LYS A 275 -19.99 11.01 -1.38
CA LYS A 275 -20.76 11.89 -2.29
C LYS A 275 -19.97 13.09 -2.85
N LYS A 276 -19.20 12.85 -3.92
CA LYS A 276 -18.41 13.89 -4.63
C LYS A 276 -17.53 14.71 -3.67
N TYR A 277 -16.80 14.04 -2.78
CA TYR A 277 -16.08 14.64 -1.66
C TYR A 277 -14.89 15.52 -2.09
N TYR A 278 -14.22 15.20 -3.21
CA TYR A 278 -13.24 16.09 -3.86
C TYR A 278 -13.84 17.44 -4.32
N LEU A 279 -15.17 17.55 -4.44
CA LEU A 279 -15.89 18.76 -4.82
C LEU A 279 -16.64 19.41 -3.64
N ALA A 280 -16.18 19.16 -2.41
CA ALA A 280 -16.70 19.83 -1.22
C ALA A 280 -16.27 21.31 -1.21
N SER A 281 -17.22 22.22 -0.94
CA SER A 281 -16.96 23.67 -0.89
C SER A 281 -16.77 24.22 0.54
N SER A 282 -16.74 23.34 1.55
CA SER A 282 -16.34 23.68 2.92
C SER A 282 -16.00 22.43 3.72
N PHE A 283 -15.37 22.59 4.89
CA PHE A 283 -15.07 21.49 5.81
C PHE A 283 -16.34 20.79 6.34
N ASN A 284 -17.42 21.54 6.60
CA ASN A 284 -18.72 20.97 6.94
C ASN A 284 -19.32 20.14 5.79
N ASP A 285 -19.16 20.58 4.54
CA ASP A 285 -19.64 19.84 3.38
C ASP A 285 -18.77 18.61 3.08
N PHE A 286 -17.46 18.70 3.31
CA PHE A 286 -16.50 17.59 3.23
C PHE A 286 -16.85 16.48 4.22
N TRP A 287 -16.99 16.80 5.52
CA TRP A 287 -17.38 15.84 6.56
C TRP A 287 -18.71 15.12 6.25
N ARG A 288 -19.66 15.84 5.64
CA ARG A 288 -20.95 15.29 5.20
C ARG A 288 -20.88 14.36 3.98
N ARG A 289 -19.73 14.26 3.31
CA ARG A 289 -19.57 13.57 2.01
C ARG A 289 -18.46 12.53 1.97
N ILE A 290 -17.44 12.65 2.84
CA ILE A 290 -16.22 11.84 2.78
C ILE A 290 -16.41 10.42 3.33
N ASN A 291 -17.19 10.25 4.41
CA ASN A 291 -17.57 8.93 4.92
C ASN A 291 -18.91 9.04 5.63
N ILE A 292 -20.00 8.84 4.88
CA ILE A 292 -21.37 9.12 5.35
C ILE A 292 -21.75 8.20 6.52
N TYR A 293 -21.28 6.95 6.50
CA TYR A 293 -21.57 5.94 7.53
C TYR A 293 -20.86 6.27 8.85
N TRP A 294 -19.57 6.61 8.80
CA TRP A 294 -18.83 7.07 9.98
C TRP A 294 -19.42 8.36 10.56
N LYS A 295 -19.74 9.33 9.70
CA LYS A 295 -20.42 10.57 10.09
C LYS A 295 -21.81 10.30 10.67
N ASP A 296 -22.55 9.29 10.22
CA ASP A 296 -23.85 8.92 10.82
C ASP A 296 -23.67 8.30 12.21
N PHE A 297 -22.74 7.35 12.34
CA PHE A 297 -22.34 6.74 13.61
C PHE A 297 -21.92 7.80 14.65
N MET A 298 -20.99 8.69 14.28
CA MET A 298 -20.50 9.76 15.14
C MET A 298 -21.60 10.73 15.57
N MET A 299 -22.51 11.09 14.66
CA MET A 299 -23.62 11.97 15.01
C MET A 299 -24.58 11.28 16.01
N LYS A 300 -24.90 10.00 15.79
CA LYS A 300 -25.84 9.22 16.59
C LYS A 300 -25.31 8.91 18.00
N ILE A 301 -24.08 8.43 18.12
CA ILE A 301 -23.52 7.89 19.36
C ILE A 301 -22.81 8.96 20.21
N PHE A 302 -22.17 9.95 19.58
CA PHE A 302 -21.38 10.96 20.28
C PHE A 302 -22.00 12.36 20.21
N TYR A 303 -22.22 12.91 19.01
CA TYR A 303 -22.63 14.30 18.86
C TYR A 303 -23.95 14.63 19.56
N TYR A 304 -25.06 13.95 19.21
CA TYR A 304 -26.38 14.29 19.75
C TYR A 304 -26.45 14.07 21.27
N PRO A 305 -25.98 12.94 21.84
CA PRO A 305 -25.97 12.75 23.29
C PRO A 305 -25.14 13.80 24.05
N ILE A 306 -23.98 14.20 23.52
CA ILE A 306 -23.16 15.25 24.14
C ILE A 306 -23.86 16.61 24.02
N TYR A 307 -24.25 17.00 22.80
CA TYR A 307 -24.93 18.27 22.53
C TYR A 307 -26.16 18.48 23.43
N PHE A 308 -27.04 17.48 23.54
CA PHE A 308 -28.24 17.59 24.37
C PHE A 308 -27.96 17.59 25.88
N LYS A 309 -26.82 17.06 26.34
CA LYS A 309 -26.36 17.21 27.73
C LYS A 309 -25.84 18.62 28.01
N VAL A 310 -25.02 19.18 27.11
CA VAL A 310 -24.40 20.52 27.31
C VAL A 310 -25.22 21.70 26.79
N LYS A 311 -26.40 21.46 26.20
CA LYS A 311 -27.28 22.51 25.63
C LYS A 311 -27.62 23.66 26.59
N GLY A 312 -27.58 23.42 27.90
CA GLY A 312 -27.82 24.43 28.94
C GLY A 312 -26.77 25.56 28.96
N LEU A 313 -25.57 25.32 28.40
CA LEU A 313 -24.51 26.32 28.23
C LEU A 313 -24.74 27.25 27.02
N GLY A 314 -25.89 27.12 26.32
CA GLY A 314 -26.20 27.85 25.10
C GLY A 314 -25.77 27.13 23.83
N ALA A 315 -26.37 27.52 22.69
CA ALA A 315 -26.23 26.81 21.43
C ALA A 315 -24.78 26.79 20.88
N THR A 316 -24.05 27.90 21.01
CA THR A 316 -22.68 28.04 20.49
C THR A 316 -21.66 27.21 21.31
N PRO A 317 -21.59 27.30 22.66
CA PRO A 317 -20.71 26.42 23.43
C PRO A 317 -21.07 24.94 23.26
N ALA A 318 -22.36 24.60 23.23
CA ALA A 318 -22.80 23.22 23.02
C ALA A 318 -22.35 22.64 21.67
N LEU A 319 -22.41 23.44 20.60
CA LEU A 319 -21.89 23.06 19.27
C LEU A 319 -20.38 22.83 19.31
N ILE A 320 -19.61 23.75 19.90
CA ILE A 320 -18.14 23.66 19.98
C ILE A 320 -17.75 22.38 20.74
N ILE A 321 -18.28 22.19 21.96
CA ILE A 321 -17.97 21.03 22.81
C ILE A 321 -18.33 19.72 22.12
N ALA A 322 -19.54 19.61 21.55
CA ALA A 322 -19.98 18.39 20.87
C ALA A 322 -19.14 18.09 19.60
N THR A 323 -18.69 19.12 18.87
CA THR A 323 -17.85 18.95 17.68
C THR A 323 -16.43 18.52 18.07
N VAL A 324 -15.79 19.20 19.02
CA VAL A 324 -14.45 18.83 19.51
C VAL A 324 -14.44 17.41 20.06
N ALA A 325 -15.46 17.03 20.85
CA ALA A 325 -15.60 15.67 21.36
C ALA A 325 -15.78 14.60 20.26
N VAL A 326 -16.46 14.92 19.14
CA VAL A 326 -16.59 14.01 17.98
C VAL A 326 -15.24 13.80 17.28
N PHE A 327 -14.42 14.83 17.12
CA PHE A 327 -13.11 14.69 16.47
C PHE A 327 -12.11 13.97 17.39
N PHE A 328 -12.13 14.25 18.69
CA PHE A 328 -11.37 13.48 19.68
C PHE A 328 -11.79 12.00 19.72
N ALA A 329 -13.09 11.71 19.74
CA ALA A 329 -13.61 10.34 19.65
C ALA A 329 -13.26 9.69 18.30
N THR A 330 -13.20 10.45 17.20
CA THR A 330 -12.79 9.93 15.90
C THR A 330 -11.34 9.47 15.91
N TRP A 331 -10.42 10.26 16.46
CA TRP A 331 -9.02 9.86 16.65
C TRP A 331 -8.88 8.62 17.55
N LEU A 332 -9.54 8.62 18.72
CA LEU A 332 -9.46 7.49 19.65
C LEU A 332 -10.04 6.20 19.05
N LEU A 333 -11.16 6.29 18.34
CA LEU A 333 -11.76 5.13 17.67
C LEU A 333 -11.01 4.72 16.40
N HIS A 334 -10.24 5.62 15.77
CA HIS A 334 -9.29 5.26 14.71
C HIS A 334 -8.17 4.39 15.27
N ALA A 335 -7.53 4.78 16.38
CA ALA A 335 -6.51 3.97 17.06
C ALA A 335 -7.06 2.60 17.55
N TYR A 336 -8.30 2.58 18.05
CA TYR A 336 -9.01 1.34 18.42
C TYR A 336 -9.27 0.43 17.21
N GLN A 337 -9.76 1.00 16.10
CA GLN A 337 -9.93 0.25 14.85
C GLN A 337 -8.59 -0.28 14.35
N TRP A 338 -7.53 0.53 14.43
CA TRP A 338 -6.19 0.14 14.00
C TRP A 338 -5.70 -1.12 14.73
N PHE A 339 -5.80 -1.16 16.06
CA PHE A 339 -5.48 -2.37 16.85
C PHE A 339 -6.26 -3.59 16.38
N TRP A 340 -7.56 -3.45 16.17
CA TRP A 340 -8.40 -4.56 15.74
C TRP A 340 -8.24 -4.95 14.27
N LEU A 341 -7.55 -4.16 13.45
CA LEU A 341 -7.21 -4.53 12.08
C LEU A 341 -5.75 -5.01 11.95
N ARG A 342 -4.82 -4.55 12.81
CA ARG A 342 -3.37 -4.72 12.65
C ARG A 342 -2.62 -5.31 13.84
N GLY A 343 -3.26 -5.46 15.00
CA GLY A 343 -2.65 -5.97 16.24
C GLY A 343 -1.83 -4.95 17.05
N THR A 344 -1.52 -3.79 16.49
CA THR A 344 -0.74 -2.70 17.14
C THR A 344 -1.62 -1.48 17.44
N PHE A 345 -1.25 -0.64 18.39
CA PHE A 345 -1.91 0.67 18.56
C PHE A 345 -1.19 1.76 17.75
N LEU A 346 -1.97 2.66 17.12
CA LEU A 346 -1.44 3.81 16.39
C LEU A 346 -1.66 5.08 17.21
N PHE A 347 -0.68 5.44 18.05
CA PHE A 347 -0.68 6.68 18.84
C PHE A 347 0.41 7.62 18.35
N GLU A 348 0.13 8.29 17.23
CA GLU A 348 1.12 9.01 16.45
C GLU A 348 0.75 10.49 16.33
N LEU A 349 1.72 11.39 16.54
CA LEU A 349 1.47 12.82 16.73
C LEU A 349 0.71 13.44 15.54
N HIS A 350 1.04 13.05 14.32
CA HIS A 350 0.42 13.60 13.11
C HIS A 350 -0.99 13.01 12.83
N ASP A 351 -1.35 11.85 13.39
CA ASP A 351 -2.76 11.38 13.40
C ASP A 351 -3.59 12.27 14.35
N LEU A 352 -3.09 12.52 15.56
CA LEU A 352 -3.73 13.46 16.49
C LEU A 352 -3.84 14.88 15.90
N LEU A 353 -2.78 15.39 15.26
CA LEU A 353 -2.80 16.70 14.58
C LEU A 353 -3.81 16.73 13.43
N PHE A 354 -3.89 15.68 12.59
CA PHE A 354 -4.85 15.61 11.49
C PHE A 354 -6.30 15.78 11.98
N TRP A 355 -6.72 14.98 12.96
CA TRP A 355 -8.08 15.05 13.51
C TRP A 355 -8.34 16.35 14.28
N SER A 356 -7.34 16.85 15.02
CA SER A 356 -7.46 18.09 15.78
C SER A 356 -7.62 19.31 14.86
N VAL A 357 -6.77 19.44 13.83
CA VAL A 357 -6.84 20.56 12.87
C VAL A 357 -8.13 20.47 12.05
N LEU A 358 -8.53 19.28 11.57
CA LEU A 358 -9.81 19.11 10.87
C LEU A 358 -11.01 19.47 11.77
N GLY A 359 -10.97 19.10 13.05
CA GLY A 359 -11.99 19.47 14.04
C GLY A 359 -12.09 20.97 14.25
N VAL A 360 -10.96 21.67 14.41
CA VAL A 360 -10.91 23.14 14.50
C VAL A 360 -11.47 23.78 13.23
N LEU A 361 -11.10 23.30 12.04
CA LEU A 361 -11.60 23.82 10.77
C LEU A 361 -13.12 23.64 10.61
N VAL A 362 -13.68 22.52 11.07
CA VAL A 362 -15.13 22.25 11.10
C VAL A 362 -15.84 23.14 12.14
N VAL A 363 -15.26 23.37 13.32
CA VAL A 363 -15.80 24.33 14.30
C VAL A 363 -15.82 25.75 13.72
N LEU A 364 -14.70 26.24 13.19
CA LEU A 364 -14.60 27.58 12.59
C LEU A 364 -15.59 27.74 11.41
N ASN A 365 -15.75 26.71 10.58
CA ASN A 365 -16.71 26.74 9.47
C ASN A 365 -18.16 26.77 9.97
N SER A 366 -18.49 26.03 11.03
CA SER A 366 -19.81 26.01 11.65
C SER A 366 -20.17 27.34 12.35
N LEU A 367 -19.22 27.94 13.07
CA LEU A 367 -19.38 29.28 13.68
C LEU A 367 -19.59 30.36 12.61
N ARG A 368 -18.90 30.23 11.46
CA ARG A 368 -19.10 31.12 10.31
C ARG A 368 -20.49 30.93 9.67
N GLU A 369 -20.96 29.69 9.49
CA GLU A 369 -22.31 29.42 8.98
C GLU A 369 -23.41 29.95 9.92
N ILE A 370 -23.18 29.99 11.23
CA ILE A 370 -24.08 30.65 12.20
C ILE A 370 -24.07 32.17 12.02
N LYS A 371 -22.89 32.80 11.92
CA LYS A 371 -22.76 34.27 11.89
C LYS A 371 -23.24 34.91 10.59
N TYR A 372 -22.97 34.29 9.44
CA TYR A 372 -23.26 34.86 8.11
C TYR A 372 -24.45 34.16 7.41
N GLY A 373 -25.07 33.19 8.07
CA GLY A 373 -26.11 32.36 7.48
C GLY A 373 -25.60 31.45 6.36
N ARG A 374 -26.51 30.62 5.83
CA ARG A 374 -26.20 29.64 4.79
C ARG A 374 -26.77 30.07 3.45
N VAL A 375 -25.92 30.66 2.60
CA VAL A 375 -26.29 31.03 1.22
C VAL A 375 -26.65 29.78 0.42
N ARG A 376 -27.95 29.54 0.21
CA ARG A 376 -28.47 28.49 -0.68
C ARG A 376 -28.74 29.11 -2.06
N SER A 377 -27.91 28.83 -3.05
CA SER A 377 -28.18 29.23 -4.44
C SER A 377 -29.27 28.35 -5.07
N ILE A 378 -30.50 28.83 -5.04
CA ILE A 378 -31.62 28.22 -5.77
C ILE A 378 -31.71 28.91 -7.14
N GLY A 379 -31.19 28.27 -8.19
CA GLY A 379 -31.28 28.75 -9.58
C GLY A 379 -30.06 28.44 -10.46
N ARG A 380 -30.27 28.34 -11.78
CA ARG A 380 -29.19 28.24 -12.77
C ARG A 380 -28.54 29.62 -12.98
N GLN A 381 -27.37 29.84 -12.38
CA GLN A 381 -26.56 31.05 -12.65
C GLN A 381 -25.86 30.97 -14.04
N PRO A 382 -25.40 32.10 -14.63
CA PRO A 382 -24.56 32.08 -15.83
C PRO A 382 -23.13 31.57 -15.52
N LEU A 383 -22.41 31.08 -16.54
CA LEU A 383 -21.10 30.43 -16.41
C LEU A 383 -20.04 31.31 -15.73
N LEU A 384 -19.99 32.59 -16.08
CA LEU A 384 -19.01 33.57 -15.57
C LEU A 384 -19.59 34.47 -14.46
N SER A 385 -20.41 33.91 -13.57
CA SER A 385 -20.92 34.64 -12.40
C SER A 385 -19.92 34.66 -11.24
N SER A 386 -19.85 35.78 -10.50
CA SER A 386 -19.06 35.92 -9.27
C SER A 386 -19.42 34.86 -8.22
N GLY A 387 -20.69 34.43 -8.16
CA GLY A 387 -21.14 33.31 -7.32
C GLY A 387 -20.54 31.96 -7.72
N ARG A 388 -20.45 31.65 -9.03
CA ARG A 388 -19.76 30.44 -9.49
C ARG A 388 -18.26 30.49 -9.26
N LEU A 389 -17.60 31.61 -9.54
CA LEU A 389 -16.17 31.78 -9.27
C LEU A 389 -15.85 31.62 -7.78
N SER A 390 -16.66 32.24 -6.89
CA SER A 390 -16.56 32.03 -5.44
C SER A 390 -16.69 30.55 -5.06
N ASN A 391 -17.65 29.82 -5.63
CA ASN A 391 -17.80 28.39 -5.35
C ASN A 391 -16.62 27.55 -5.88
N VAL A 392 -16.04 27.88 -7.04
CA VAL A 392 -14.83 27.22 -7.55
C VAL A 392 -13.65 27.48 -6.61
N CYS A 393 -13.42 28.73 -6.17
CA CYS A 393 -12.38 29.06 -5.19
C CYS A 393 -12.59 28.34 -3.85
N ARG A 394 -13.84 28.18 -3.38
CA ARG A 394 -14.16 27.37 -2.18
C ARG A 394 -13.77 25.92 -2.32
N VAL A 395 -14.10 25.31 -3.46
CA VAL A 395 -13.74 23.91 -3.75
C VAL A 395 -12.22 23.78 -3.84
N ALA A 396 -11.53 24.66 -4.56
CA ALA A 396 -10.07 24.66 -4.66
C ALA A 396 -9.38 24.82 -3.29
N SER A 397 -9.82 25.79 -2.48
CA SER A 397 -9.30 26.03 -1.12
C SER A 397 -9.55 24.84 -0.19
N THR A 398 -10.78 24.28 -0.18
CA THR A 398 -11.12 23.10 0.64
C THR A 398 -10.33 21.88 0.19
N PHE A 399 -10.26 21.63 -1.12
CA PHE A 399 -9.51 20.51 -1.70
C PHE A 399 -8.02 20.60 -1.32
N LEU A 400 -7.37 21.74 -1.57
CA LEU A 400 -5.93 21.90 -1.29
C LEU A 400 -5.63 21.83 0.21
N THR A 401 -6.48 22.40 1.08
CA THR A 401 -6.30 22.29 2.54
C THR A 401 -6.45 20.84 3.01
N ILE A 402 -7.45 20.10 2.51
CA ILE A 402 -7.60 18.68 2.83
C ILE A 402 -6.43 17.87 2.26
N SER A 403 -5.92 18.17 1.06
CA SER A 403 -4.74 17.51 0.49
C SER A 403 -3.50 17.71 1.36
N ILE A 404 -3.26 18.92 1.86
CA ILE A 404 -2.14 19.23 2.77
C ILE A 404 -2.26 18.39 4.04
N LEU A 405 -3.43 18.36 4.67
CA LEU A 405 -3.69 17.52 5.85
C LEU A 405 -3.51 16.03 5.54
N TRP A 406 -4.00 15.56 4.39
CA TRP A 406 -3.87 14.16 3.98
C TRP A 406 -2.40 13.76 3.73
N SER A 407 -1.60 14.67 3.18
CA SER A 407 -0.16 14.45 2.96
C SER A 407 0.60 14.30 4.27
N MET A 408 0.29 15.12 5.27
CA MET A 408 0.85 15.02 6.63
C MET A 408 0.44 13.70 7.30
N TRP A 409 -0.82 13.31 7.14
CA TRP A 409 -1.35 12.05 7.67
C TRP A 409 -0.76 10.81 6.98
N SER A 410 -0.41 10.94 5.70
CA SER A 410 0.14 9.86 4.86
C SER A 410 1.68 9.76 4.89
N SER A 411 2.37 10.66 5.59
CA SER A 411 3.82 10.60 5.81
C SER A 411 4.16 9.60 6.92
N ASP A 412 5.42 9.16 6.95
CA ASP A 412 5.86 8.18 7.95
C ASP A 412 6.13 8.85 9.31
N SER A 413 6.73 10.04 9.28
CA SER A 413 6.90 10.93 10.42
C SER A 413 6.57 12.38 10.08
N LEU A 414 6.32 13.19 11.12
CA LEU A 414 6.15 14.64 10.96
C LEU A 414 7.46 15.31 10.50
N GLU A 415 8.61 14.77 10.90
CA GLU A 415 9.94 15.24 10.47
C GLU A 415 10.10 15.08 8.95
N GLN A 416 9.88 13.87 8.41
CA GLN A 416 9.93 13.61 6.95
C GLN A 416 9.01 14.57 6.19
N TRP A 417 7.81 14.81 6.71
CA TRP A 417 6.87 15.77 6.11
C TRP A 417 7.43 17.20 6.10
N LEU A 418 7.92 17.71 7.24
CA LEU A 418 8.53 19.04 7.34
C LEU A 418 9.80 19.17 6.51
N LEU A 419 10.59 18.10 6.37
CA LEU A 419 11.79 18.07 5.53
C LEU A 419 11.44 18.28 4.05
N MET A 420 10.36 17.70 3.54
CA MET A 420 9.87 17.97 2.17
C MET A 420 9.47 19.44 1.97
N TRP A 421 8.79 20.06 2.95
CA TRP A 421 8.48 21.50 2.91
C TRP A 421 9.74 22.37 2.93
N LYS A 422 10.76 21.99 3.72
CA LYS A 422 12.06 22.67 3.77
C LYS A 422 12.84 22.52 2.45
N SER A 423 12.83 21.33 1.84
CA SER A 423 13.48 21.05 0.55
C SER A 423 12.88 21.87 -0.59
N ALA A 424 11.55 22.05 -0.62
CA ALA A 424 10.88 22.91 -1.59
C ALA A 424 11.18 24.42 -1.44
N GLY A 425 11.89 24.82 -0.38
CA GLY A 425 12.41 26.17 -0.16
C GLY A 425 11.33 27.26 -0.13
N GLY A 426 11.72 28.49 -0.46
CA GLY A 426 10.80 29.63 -0.48
C GLY A 426 9.61 29.48 -1.45
N GLN A 427 9.73 28.61 -2.48
CA GLN A 427 8.65 28.34 -3.41
C GLN A 427 7.49 27.55 -2.77
N ALA A 428 7.72 26.81 -1.68
CA ALA A 428 6.66 26.12 -0.95
C ALA A 428 5.59 27.10 -0.41
N VAL A 429 5.98 28.35 -0.14
CA VAL A 429 5.07 29.43 0.28
C VAL A 429 4.01 29.73 -0.77
N LEU A 430 4.26 29.47 -2.06
CA LEU A 430 3.27 29.64 -3.14
C LEU A 430 2.06 28.72 -2.95
N ILE A 431 2.23 27.53 -2.37
CA ILE A 431 1.13 26.60 -2.05
C ILE A 431 0.25 27.19 -0.95
N VAL A 432 0.87 27.76 0.09
CA VAL A 432 0.16 28.44 1.20
C VAL A 432 -0.55 29.70 0.69
N ILE A 433 0.12 30.51 -0.14
CA ILE A 433 -0.47 31.67 -0.82
C ILE A 433 -1.66 31.24 -1.67
N ALA A 434 -1.59 30.14 -2.44
CA ALA A 434 -2.71 29.65 -3.22
C ALA A 434 -3.93 29.32 -2.34
N VAL A 435 -3.75 28.63 -1.20
CA VAL A 435 -4.82 28.39 -0.22
C VAL A 435 -5.43 29.71 0.27
N LEU A 436 -4.60 30.68 0.66
CA LEU A 436 -5.02 31.98 1.18
C LEU A 436 -5.73 32.84 0.12
N VAL A 437 -5.23 32.85 -1.13
CA VAL A 437 -5.84 33.56 -2.27
C VAL A 437 -7.19 32.94 -2.64
N PHE A 438 -7.27 31.62 -2.77
CA PHE A 438 -8.56 30.96 -3.01
C PHE A 438 -9.55 31.20 -1.86
N TYR A 439 -9.09 31.20 -0.60
CA TYR A 439 -9.94 31.54 0.55
C TYR A 439 -10.40 33.02 0.51
N ALA A 440 -9.52 33.96 0.18
CA ALA A 440 -9.85 35.37 0.05
C ALA A 440 -10.87 35.62 -1.08
N LEU A 441 -10.65 35.05 -2.27
CA LEU A 441 -11.57 35.13 -3.41
C LEU A 441 -12.93 34.48 -3.11
N ALA A 442 -12.93 33.33 -2.43
CA ALA A 442 -14.14 32.67 -1.94
C ALA A 442 -14.97 33.57 -1.01
N ASN A 443 -14.32 34.45 -0.24
CA ASN A 443 -14.96 35.36 0.71
C ASN A 443 -15.33 36.72 0.07
N TRP A 444 -14.62 37.14 -0.97
CA TRP A 444 -14.92 38.35 -1.72
C TRP A 444 -16.25 38.25 -2.47
N GLY A 445 -16.56 37.07 -3.03
CA GLY A 445 -17.82 36.81 -3.73
C GLY A 445 -19.08 36.90 -2.85
N ASP A 446 -19.02 36.48 -1.59
CA ASP A 446 -20.16 36.55 -0.65
C ASP A 446 -20.62 38.00 -0.46
N LYS A 447 -19.69 38.92 -0.14
CA LYS A 447 -19.98 40.33 0.13
C LYS A 447 -20.66 41.06 -1.03
N ARG A 448 -20.49 40.59 -2.28
CA ARG A 448 -21.20 41.12 -3.46
C ARG A 448 -22.53 40.40 -3.71
N SER A 449 -22.62 39.09 -3.47
CA SER A 449 -23.88 38.34 -3.60
C SER A 449 -24.95 38.81 -2.61
N GLU A 450 -24.54 39.17 -1.39
CA GLU A 450 -25.43 39.61 -0.31
C GLU A 450 -26.18 40.91 -0.68
N LYS A 451 -25.52 41.85 -1.39
CA LYS A 451 -26.13 43.09 -1.91
C LYS A 451 -27.09 42.89 -3.09
N VAL A 452 -27.05 41.74 -3.77
CA VAL A 452 -27.97 41.43 -4.90
C VAL A 452 -29.19 40.63 -4.42
N SER A 453 -29.02 39.78 -3.41
CA SER A 453 -30.09 38.91 -2.90
C SER A 453 -31.28 39.65 -2.28
N THR A 454 -31.10 40.88 -1.80
CA THR A 454 -32.17 41.70 -1.21
C THR A 454 -33.12 42.31 -2.25
N LYS A 455 -32.70 42.46 -3.51
CA LYS A 455 -33.55 43.04 -4.58
C LYS A 455 -34.35 42.00 -5.39
N VAL A 456 -34.02 40.72 -5.30
CA VAL A 456 -34.67 39.64 -6.09
C VAL A 456 -35.73 38.87 -5.28
N ARG A 457 -35.80 39.10 -3.97
CA ARG A 457 -36.65 38.32 -3.04
C ARG A 457 -38.16 38.59 -3.15
N THR A 458 -38.57 39.57 -3.96
CA THR A 458 -39.97 40.01 -4.14
C THR A 458 -40.63 39.52 -5.43
N LEU A 459 -39.92 38.83 -6.34
CA LEU A 459 -40.41 38.61 -7.72
C LEU A 459 -40.55 37.16 -8.20
N VAL A 460 -40.17 36.15 -7.41
CA VAL A 460 -40.31 34.74 -7.82
C VAL A 460 -40.91 33.90 -6.70
N GLY A 461 -42.23 33.93 -6.60
CA GLY A 461 -43.02 32.87 -5.96
C GLY A 461 -43.79 32.10 -7.03
N ARG A 462 -43.32 30.89 -7.36
CA ARG A 462 -44.13 29.73 -7.79
C ARG A 462 -43.26 28.49 -8.06
N ASP A 463 -43.77 27.36 -7.59
CA ASP A 463 -43.67 25.98 -8.10
C ASP A 463 -42.38 25.51 -8.79
N VAL A 464 -41.68 24.59 -8.12
CA VAL A 464 -40.73 23.66 -8.75
C VAL A 464 -41.11 22.24 -8.39
N ALA A 465 -42.16 21.75 -9.05
CA ALA A 465 -42.41 20.32 -9.21
C ALA A 465 -41.64 19.80 -10.44
N ALA A 466 -41.20 18.53 -10.38
CA ALA A 466 -40.70 17.70 -11.48
C ALA A 466 -39.64 18.32 -12.43
N ALA A 467 -38.37 17.91 -12.27
CA ALA A 467 -37.35 17.99 -13.32
C ALA A 467 -36.99 16.58 -13.82
N GLU A 468 -37.20 16.38 -15.14
CA GLU A 468 -37.26 15.14 -15.93
C GLU A 468 -35.96 14.28 -16.03
N PRO A 469 -36.05 13.00 -16.51
CA PRO A 469 -35.05 11.94 -16.31
C PRO A 469 -33.84 11.94 -17.27
N GLY A 470 -33.41 13.09 -17.78
CA GLY A 470 -32.31 13.18 -18.75
C GLY A 470 -30.94 12.73 -18.22
N GLY A 471 -30.64 13.00 -16.94
CA GLY A 471 -29.34 12.68 -16.33
C GLY A 471 -29.04 11.19 -16.18
N ILE A 472 -30.07 10.33 -16.20
CA ILE A 472 -29.90 8.88 -16.06
C ILE A 472 -29.37 8.28 -17.37
N ARG A 473 -29.81 8.78 -18.53
CA ARG A 473 -29.41 8.26 -19.86
C ARG A 473 -27.93 8.53 -20.18
N LEU A 474 -27.44 9.75 -19.93
CA LEU A 474 -26.00 10.06 -20.05
C LEU A 474 -25.15 9.22 -19.08
N GLY A 475 -25.62 9.05 -17.84
CA GLY A 475 -24.95 8.20 -16.85
C GLY A 475 -24.85 6.75 -17.29
N SER A 476 -25.94 6.16 -17.81
CA SER A 476 -25.90 4.79 -18.33
C SER A 476 -25.03 4.62 -19.57
N GLY A 477 -24.98 5.61 -20.47
CA GLY A 477 -24.12 5.59 -21.64
C GLY A 477 -22.64 5.61 -21.28
N LEU A 478 -22.25 6.47 -20.33
CA LEU A 478 -20.87 6.52 -19.82
C LEU A 478 -20.47 5.25 -19.06
N ILE A 479 -21.39 4.68 -18.26
CA ILE A 479 -21.15 3.38 -17.58
C ILE A 479 -20.97 2.26 -18.62
N ALA A 480 -21.82 2.20 -19.65
CA ALA A 480 -21.72 1.20 -20.71
C ALA A 480 -20.42 1.35 -21.53
N GLY A 481 -20.07 2.57 -21.95
CA GLY A 481 -18.81 2.84 -22.66
C GLY A 481 -17.58 2.51 -21.82
N SER A 482 -17.59 2.85 -20.53
CA SER A 482 -16.50 2.52 -19.61
C SER A 482 -16.40 1.01 -19.33
N LEU A 483 -17.53 0.31 -19.22
CA LEU A 483 -17.55 -1.17 -19.14
C LEU A 483 -16.95 -1.80 -20.40
N VAL A 484 -17.30 -1.29 -21.59
CA VAL A 484 -16.76 -1.75 -22.87
C VAL A 484 -15.24 -1.53 -22.92
N VAL A 485 -14.74 -0.34 -22.56
CA VAL A 485 -13.30 -0.06 -22.47
C VAL A 485 -12.59 -1.01 -21.49
N LEU A 486 -13.14 -1.22 -20.29
CA LEU A 486 -12.54 -2.13 -19.31
C LEU A 486 -12.55 -3.60 -19.76
N VAL A 487 -13.56 -4.03 -20.52
CA VAL A 487 -13.60 -5.37 -21.12
C VAL A 487 -12.58 -5.48 -22.27
N PHE A 488 -12.41 -4.45 -23.11
CA PHE A 488 -11.36 -4.43 -24.14
C PHE A 488 -9.95 -4.44 -23.52
N MET A 489 -9.70 -3.65 -22.48
CA MET A 489 -8.44 -3.70 -21.71
C MET A 489 -8.21 -5.07 -21.03
N SER A 490 -9.24 -5.90 -20.88
CA SER A 490 -9.10 -7.29 -20.39
C SER A 490 -8.69 -8.32 -21.47
N ARG A 491 -8.45 -7.88 -22.71
CA ARG A 491 -8.14 -8.73 -23.85
C ARG A 491 -6.91 -8.21 -24.62
N PRO A 492 -5.69 -8.36 -24.07
CA PRO A 492 -4.45 -7.93 -24.72
C PRO A 492 -4.14 -8.71 -26.01
N GLU A 493 -4.77 -9.87 -26.22
CA GLU A 493 -4.66 -10.70 -27.43
C GLU A 493 -5.34 -10.09 -28.68
N ILE A 494 -6.02 -8.94 -28.57
CA ILE A 494 -6.69 -8.30 -29.71
C ILE A 494 -5.64 -7.53 -30.54
N PRO A 495 -5.40 -7.88 -31.83
CA PRO A 495 -4.26 -7.37 -32.62
C PRO A 495 -4.25 -5.86 -32.91
N TRP A 496 -5.28 -5.12 -32.50
CA TRP A 496 -5.43 -3.68 -32.75
C TRP A 496 -5.19 -2.84 -31.49
N VAL A 497 -4.85 -3.47 -30.36
CA VAL A 497 -4.48 -2.81 -29.12
C VAL A 497 -2.96 -2.59 -29.15
N PRO A 498 -2.45 -1.33 -29.18
CA PRO A 498 -1.00 -1.10 -29.17
C PRO A 498 -0.36 -1.63 -27.89
N ASP A 499 0.85 -2.18 -27.98
CA ASP A 499 1.52 -2.92 -26.89
C ASP A 499 1.60 -2.14 -25.57
N ALA A 500 1.83 -0.82 -25.64
CA ALA A 500 1.83 0.07 -24.48
C ALA A 500 0.53 0.02 -23.65
N TYR A 501 -0.64 -0.21 -24.28
CA TYR A 501 -1.91 -0.41 -23.57
C TYR A 501 -2.01 -1.82 -22.98
N ALA A 502 -1.42 -2.83 -23.61
CA ALA A 502 -1.35 -4.19 -23.07
C ALA A 502 -0.40 -4.28 -21.86
N ASP A 503 0.69 -3.51 -21.83
CA ASP A 503 1.56 -3.34 -20.65
C ASP A 503 0.82 -2.65 -19.49
N ILE A 504 0.16 -1.51 -19.75
CA ILE A 504 -0.65 -0.82 -18.74
C ILE A 504 -1.77 -1.74 -18.22
N ALA A 505 -2.44 -2.50 -19.09
CA ALA A 505 -3.45 -3.47 -18.69
C ALA A 505 -2.87 -4.61 -17.83
N ARG A 506 -1.66 -5.10 -18.12
CA ARG A 506 -0.94 -6.10 -17.30
C ARG A 506 -0.56 -5.53 -15.93
N GLN A 507 -0.02 -4.32 -15.86
CA GLN A 507 0.34 -3.63 -14.61
C GLN A 507 -0.89 -3.33 -13.74
N LEU A 508 -2.03 -2.94 -14.36
CA LEU A 508 -3.29 -2.71 -13.66
C LEU A 508 -4.02 -4.00 -13.25
N ARG A 509 -3.63 -5.16 -13.77
CA ARG A 509 -4.28 -6.46 -13.49
C ARG A 509 -4.10 -6.91 -12.05
N THR A 510 -2.89 -6.81 -11.53
CA THR A 510 -2.50 -7.26 -10.18
C THR A 510 -2.16 -6.06 -9.29
N VAL A 511 -2.31 -6.17 -7.96
CA VAL A 511 -1.83 -5.12 -7.03
C VAL A 511 -0.33 -5.30 -6.82
N GLN A 512 0.48 -4.81 -7.77
CA GLN A 512 1.92 -4.65 -7.56
C GLN A 512 2.18 -3.45 -6.65
N LEU A 513 3.21 -3.52 -5.80
CA LEU A 513 3.68 -2.36 -5.04
C LEU A 513 4.13 -1.26 -6.01
N ASN A 514 3.75 -0.02 -5.72
CA ASN A 514 4.26 1.13 -6.47
C ASN A 514 5.70 1.46 -6.04
N ARG A 515 6.40 2.31 -6.82
CA ARG A 515 7.79 2.71 -6.53
C ARG A 515 7.98 3.20 -5.08
N ARG A 516 7.00 3.94 -4.52
CA ARG A 516 7.03 4.40 -3.12
C ARG A 516 6.97 3.26 -2.10
N ASP A 517 6.01 2.35 -2.21
CA ASP A 517 5.85 1.25 -1.25
C ASP A 517 6.92 0.17 -1.42
N GLN A 518 7.45 0.02 -2.64
CA GLN A 518 8.62 -0.81 -2.93
C GLN A 518 9.89 -0.23 -2.29
N ALA A 519 10.17 1.07 -2.48
CA ALA A 519 11.27 1.76 -1.80
C ALA A 519 11.11 1.72 -0.27
N ARG A 520 9.88 1.75 0.25
CA ARG A 520 9.57 1.53 1.68
C ARG A 520 9.85 0.09 2.11
N MET A 521 9.54 -0.91 1.28
CA MET A 521 9.85 -2.32 1.56
C MET A 521 11.36 -2.53 1.66
N GLU A 522 12.11 -2.05 0.66
CA GLU A 522 13.57 -2.08 0.63
C GLU A 522 14.19 -1.32 1.81
N ARG A 523 13.71 -0.10 2.12
CA ARG A 523 14.20 0.66 3.29
C ARG A 523 13.95 -0.09 4.58
N GLY A 524 12.74 -0.61 4.75
CA GLY A 524 12.37 -1.39 5.93
C GLY A 524 13.23 -2.64 6.10
N TYR A 525 13.51 -3.34 5.00
CA TYR A 525 14.44 -4.46 4.94
C TYR A 525 15.86 -4.08 5.39
N TYR A 526 16.41 -2.97 4.91
CA TYR A 526 17.79 -2.57 5.20
C TYR A 526 18.01 -1.83 6.52
N GLU A 527 16.95 -1.29 7.13
CA GLU A 527 17.05 -0.32 8.23
C GLU A 527 16.16 -0.68 9.44
N HIS A 528 15.44 -1.80 9.39
CA HIS A 528 14.50 -2.26 10.43
C HIS A 528 13.37 -1.25 10.72
N LEU A 529 13.16 -0.28 9.81
CA LEU A 529 12.17 0.80 9.91
C LEU A 529 10.74 0.36 9.52
N LEU A 530 10.40 -0.93 9.60
CA LEU A 530 9.08 -1.46 9.24
C LEU A 530 7.99 -1.16 10.30
N ASN A 531 7.80 0.13 10.58
CA ASN A 531 6.51 0.64 11.01
C ASN A 531 5.59 0.64 9.76
N VAL A 532 5.04 -0.53 9.39
CA VAL A 532 4.22 -0.76 8.16
C VAL A 532 2.82 -0.10 8.28
N ASN A 533 2.69 1.01 9.00
CA ASN A 533 1.54 1.22 9.85
C ASN A 533 0.52 2.27 9.39
N ARG A 534 0.34 2.52 8.07
CA ARG A 534 -0.76 3.41 7.59
C ARG A 534 -1.62 2.92 6.41
N HIS A 535 -1.12 2.82 5.17
CA HIS A 535 -2.02 2.82 4.00
C HIS A 535 -1.85 1.71 2.93
N SER A 536 -0.83 0.89 3.01
CA SER A 536 -0.40 -0.04 1.95
C SER A 536 -0.87 -1.49 2.17
N GLU A 537 -2.03 -1.84 1.62
CA GLU A 537 -2.58 -3.22 1.74
C GLU A 537 -1.81 -4.26 0.93
N GLY A 538 -1.13 -3.86 -0.16
CA GLY A 538 -0.20 -4.75 -0.87
C GLY A 538 0.97 -5.18 0.03
N LEU A 539 1.64 -4.21 0.67
CA LEU A 539 2.71 -4.46 1.65
C LEU A 539 2.20 -5.35 2.80
N TRP A 540 1.03 -5.04 3.35
CA TRP A 540 0.44 -5.86 4.42
C TRP A 540 0.08 -7.28 3.98
N THR A 541 -0.48 -7.48 2.78
CA THR A 541 -0.84 -8.83 2.29
C THR A 541 0.40 -9.67 2.02
N ALA A 542 1.51 -9.03 1.67
CA ALA A 542 2.82 -9.65 1.59
C ALA A 542 3.33 -10.05 2.99
N VAL A 543 3.31 -9.12 3.97
CA VAL A 543 3.75 -9.34 5.36
C VAL A 543 2.85 -10.33 6.14
N GLU A 544 1.54 -10.39 5.89
CA GLU A 544 0.61 -11.28 6.63
C GLU A 544 0.77 -12.76 6.23
N LYS A 545 1.31 -13.03 5.03
CA LYS A 545 1.65 -14.40 4.60
C LYS A 545 3.02 -14.87 5.09
N LYS A 546 3.78 -13.98 5.71
CA LYS A 546 5.16 -14.22 6.16
C LYS A 546 5.16 -15.13 7.40
N PRO A 547 5.93 -16.24 7.41
CA PRO A 547 6.08 -17.08 8.59
C PRO A 547 6.68 -16.32 9.78
N ALA A 548 6.33 -16.71 11.01
CA ALA A 548 6.79 -16.05 12.24
C ALA A 548 8.31 -16.22 12.48
N ASP A 549 8.88 -17.29 11.93
CA ASP A 549 10.31 -17.64 11.92
C ASP A 549 11.08 -17.01 10.73
N TRP A 550 10.41 -16.27 9.84
CA TRP A 550 11.08 -15.65 8.70
C TRP A 550 11.87 -14.41 9.08
N ILE A 551 13.19 -14.54 9.01
CA ILE A 551 14.16 -13.46 9.20
C ILE A 551 14.27 -12.64 7.92
N ASP A 552 14.01 -11.33 7.98
CA ASP A 552 14.16 -10.43 6.83
C ASP A 552 15.64 -10.13 6.58
N ASN A 553 16.31 -9.49 7.54
CA ASN A 553 17.63 -8.93 7.35
C ASN A 553 18.71 -9.88 7.92
N LEU A 554 19.73 -10.19 7.12
CA LEU A 554 20.86 -11.02 7.56
C LEU A 554 21.59 -10.41 8.77
N ASN A 555 21.57 -9.08 8.89
CA ASN A 555 22.18 -8.33 10.00
C ASN A 555 21.48 -8.51 11.36
N ASP A 556 20.29 -9.14 11.39
CA ASP A 556 19.61 -9.55 12.64
C ASP A 556 20.08 -10.94 13.13
N THR A 557 20.96 -11.62 12.40
CA THR A 557 21.39 -12.98 12.70
C THR A 557 22.82 -13.07 13.21
N GLU A 558 23.10 -14.14 13.94
CA GLU A 558 24.42 -14.46 14.45
C GLU A 558 25.50 -14.74 13.38
N ILE A 559 25.15 -14.83 12.09
CA ILE A 559 26.16 -14.92 11.01
C ILE A 559 26.69 -13.56 10.57
N ALA A 560 26.05 -12.45 10.96
CA ALA A 560 26.45 -11.09 10.60
C ALA A 560 27.09 -10.40 11.82
N VAL A 561 28.41 -10.34 11.83
CA VAL A 561 29.22 -9.82 12.94
C VAL A 561 29.50 -8.34 12.73
N ARG A 562 29.09 -7.48 13.66
CA ARG A 562 29.46 -6.06 13.64
C ARG A 562 30.94 -5.88 13.95
N VAL A 563 31.62 -5.04 13.17
CA VAL A 563 33.05 -4.76 13.29
C VAL A 563 33.29 -3.25 13.43
N PRO A 564 34.18 -2.80 14.34
CA PRO A 564 34.44 -1.37 14.58
C PRO A 564 35.41 -0.78 13.54
N ARG A 565 35.19 -1.09 12.28
CA ARG A 565 36.00 -0.64 11.12
C ARG A 565 35.09 -0.28 9.95
N PHE A 566 35.65 0.30 8.90
CA PHE A 566 34.86 0.87 7.79
C PHE A 566 33.93 -0.14 7.06
N LEU A 567 34.11 -1.45 7.22
CA LEU A 567 33.15 -2.46 6.72
C LEU A 567 31.83 -2.50 7.50
N ILE A 568 31.80 -2.08 8.77
CA ILE A 568 30.67 -2.07 9.73
C ILE A 568 30.11 -3.46 10.09
N THR A 569 29.96 -4.38 9.14
CA THR A 569 29.46 -5.73 9.37
C THR A 569 30.07 -6.71 8.38
N GLU A 570 30.52 -7.87 8.86
CA GLU A 570 31.09 -8.96 8.04
C GLU A 570 30.39 -10.29 8.36
N LEU A 571 30.61 -11.31 7.53
CA LEU A 571 30.11 -12.66 7.80
C LEU A 571 31.04 -13.40 8.77
N ALA A 572 30.44 -14.12 9.73
CA ALA A 572 31.15 -15.02 10.64
C ALA A 572 31.79 -16.19 9.88
N SER A 573 32.94 -16.66 10.35
CA SER A 573 33.58 -17.89 9.86
C SER A 573 32.86 -19.15 10.34
N ASP A 574 32.87 -20.20 9.50
CA ASP A 574 32.41 -21.57 9.80
C ASP A 574 31.02 -21.65 10.46
N LYS A 575 30.10 -20.81 10.00
CA LYS A 575 28.78 -20.63 10.60
C LYS A 575 27.69 -21.11 9.65
N GLU A 576 26.61 -21.64 10.19
CA GLU A 576 25.50 -22.21 9.44
C GLU A 576 24.18 -21.81 10.09
N ILE A 577 23.27 -21.23 9.31
CA ILE A 577 21.96 -20.75 9.77
C ILE A 577 20.85 -21.08 8.75
N GLN A 578 19.60 -21.02 9.20
CA GLN A 578 18.45 -20.91 8.31
C GLN A 578 18.15 -19.42 8.06
N PHE A 579 18.06 -19.02 6.80
CA PHE A 579 17.78 -17.64 6.39
C PHE A 579 16.84 -17.62 5.19
N LYS A 580 15.70 -16.91 5.31
CA LYS A 580 14.66 -16.82 4.27
C LYS A 580 14.16 -18.18 3.73
N GLY A 581 14.15 -19.19 4.60
CA GLY A 581 13.73 -20.56 4.26
C GLY A 581 14.75 -21.41 3.50
N ALA A 582 16.02 -20.97 3.42
CA ALA A 582 17.13 -21.75 2.86
C ALA A 582 18.31 -21.80 3.83
N GLN A 583 19.14 -22.84 3.68
CA GLN A 583 20.37 -23.00 4.46
C GLN A 583 21.46 -22.04 3.94
N LEU A 584 22.01 -21.22 4.82
CA LEU A 584 23.12 -20.32 4.54
C LEU A 584 24.33 -20.76 5.37
N LYS A 585 25.42 -21.10 4.69
CA LYS A 585 26.68 -21.54 5.30
C LYS A 585 27.85 -20.66 4.87
N THR A 586 28.78 -20.39 5.78
CA THR A 586 30.06 -19.73 5.51
C THR A 586 31.24 -20.68 5.74
N ASN A 587 32.34 -20.42 5.05
CA ASN A 587 33.63 -21.11 5.25
C ASN A 587 34.49 -20.41 6.32
N ARG A 588 35.70 -20.93 6.56
CA ARG A 588 36.66 -20.40 7.56
C ARG A 588 37.05 -18.94 7.37
N TRP A 589 36.84 -18.39 6.17
CA TRP A 589 37.18 -17.00 5.82
C TRP A 589 35.99 -16.05 5.94
N GLY A 590 34.81 -16.53 6.33
CA GLY A 590 33.57 -15.75 6.29
C GLY A 590 33.16 -15.41 4.85
N MET A 591 33.44 -16.29 3.88
CA MET A 591 32.81 -16.24 2.55
C MET A 591 31.64 -17.22 2.53
N ARG A 592 30.55 -16.87 1.83
CA ARG A 592 29.37 -17.74 1.70
C ARG A 592 29.56 -18.73 0.56
N ASP A 593 30.51 -19.62 0.72
CA ASP A 593 31.06 -20.42 -0.38
C ASP A 593 31.61 -21.77 0.13
N ARG A 594 32.17 -22.61 -0.76
CA ARG A 594 33.06 -23.71 -0.38
C ARG A 594 34.34 -23.16 0.26
N ASP A 595 35.11 -24.03 0.91
CA ASP A 595 36.39 -23.65 1.51
C ASP A 595 37.53 -23.64 0.47
N TYR A 596 38.44 -22.68 0.57
CA TYR A 596 39.56 -22.47 -0.37
C TYR A 596 40.87 -22.19 0.37
N PRO A 597 42.03 -22.69 -0.12
CA PRO A 597 43.32 -22.30 0.42
C PRO A 597 43.72 -20.88 -0.04
N ILE A 598 44.28 -20.06 0.86
CA ILE A 598 44.93 -18.79 0.49
C ILE A 598 46.00 -19.04 -0.60
N ALA A 599 46.78 -20.12 -0.46
CA ALA A 599 47.74 -20.57 -1.46
C ALA A 599 47.04 -21.11 -2.73
N LYS A 600 46.84 -20.22 -3.70
CA LYS A 600 46.37 -20.51 -5.06
C LYS A 600 47.31 -21.46 -5.83
N SER A 601 46.73 -22.40 -6.60
CA SER A 601 47.47 -23.29 -7.52
C SER A 601 48.06 -22.49 -8.71
N LYS A 602 49.14 -23.01 -9.32
CA LYS A 602 49.81 -22.32 -10.44
C LYS A 602 48.98 -22.29 -11.74
N ASP A 603 48.07 -23.23 -11.90
CA ASP A 603 47.28 -23.39 -13.12
C ASP A 603 45.79 -23.07 -12.92
N SER A 604 45.36 -22.79 -11.68
CA SER A 604 43.98 -22.45 -11.34
C SER A 604 43.68 -20.99 -11.65
N THR A 605 42.47 -20.73 -12.16
CA THR A 605 41.98 -19.38 -12.41
C THR A 605 41.05 -18.95 -11.28
N ARG A 606 41.46 -17.97 -10.49
CA ARG A 606 40.75 -17.52 -9.29
C ARG A 606 40.01 -16.22 -9.54
N VAL A 607 38.72 -16.19 -9.24
CA VAL A 607 37.78 -15.11 -9.52
C VAL A 607 37.14 -14.68 -8.20
N ALA A 608 37.30 -13.41 -7.81
CA ALA A 608 36.61 -12.87 -6.63
C ALA A 608 35.32 -12.15 -7.05
N LEU A 609 34.20 -12.43 -6.39
CA LEU A 609 32.92 -11.75 -6.65
C LEU A 609 32.67 -10.64 -5.62
N PHE A 610 32.39 -9.44 -6.11
CA PHE A 610 31.88 -8.32 -5.32
C PHE A 610 30.44 -8.03 -5.71
N GLY A 611 29.60 -7.83 -4.71
CA GLY A 611 28.20 -7.48 -4.91
C GLY A 611 27.44 -7.42 -3.59
N THR A 612 26.11 -7.50 -3.69
CA THR A 612 25.18 -7.25 -2.59
C THR A 612 24.41 -8.52 -2.19
N SER A 613 23.20 -8.38 -1.60
CA SER A 613 22.35 -9.50 -1.18
C SER A 613 21.92 -10.44 -2.31
N HIS A 614 21.89 -9.95 -3.56
CA HIS A 614 21.55 -10.72 -4.75
C HIS A 614 22.73 -11.63 -5.15
N THR A 615 23.93 -11.06 -5.19
CA THR A 615 25.20 -11.74 -5.46
C THR A 615 25.59 -12.71 -4.33
N LEU A 616 25.18 -12.43 -3.09
CA LEU A 616 25.26 -13.34 -1.94
C LEU A 616 24.25 -14.50 -2.00
N GLY A 617 23.23 -14.44 -2.87
CA GLY A 617 22.19 -15.48 -3.00
C GLY A 617 21.22 -15.58 -1.82
N SER A 618 20.83 -14.45 -1.24
CA SER A 618 20.00 -14.39 -0.01
C SER A 618 18.71 -15.21 -0.13
N GLY A 619 18.61 -16.34 0.57
CA GLY A 619 17.42 -17.22 0.54
C GLY A 619 17.40 -18.29 -0.56
N VAL A 620 18.56 -18.55 -1.18
CA VAL A 620 18.84 -19.73 -2.03
C VAL A 620 19.94 -20.54 -1.34
N SER A 621 19.94 -21.88 -1.42
CA SER A 621 20.91 -22.72 -0.70
C SER A 621 22.30 -22.69 -1.36
N ASN A 622 23.38 -22.93 -0.60
CA ASN A 622 24.77 -22.85 -1.10
C ASN A 622 25.10 -23.76 -2.32
N ALA A 623 24.32 -24.80 -2.61
CA ALA A 623 24.48 -25.63 -3.82
C ALA A 623 23.71 -25.11 -5.05
N GLN A 624 22.85 -24.11 -4.87
CA GLN A 624 21.90 -23.58 -5.85
C GLN A 624 22.19 -22.11 -6.22
N VAL A 625 23.11 -21.45 -5.49
CA VAL A 625 23.57 -20.08 -5.79
C VAL A 625 24.39 -20.06 -7.10
N PHE A 626 24.41 -18.92 -7.79
CA PHE A 626 24.75 -18.92 -9.22
C PHE A 626 26.25 -19.09 -9.45
N GLU A 627 27.08 -18.65 -8.51
CA GLU A 627 28.53 -18.79 -8.52
C GLU A 627 28.95 -20.25 -8.42
N HIS A 628 28.26 -21.03 -7.59
CA HIS A 628 28.49 -22.47 -7.45
C HIS A 628 28.13 -23.19 -8.75
N LEU A 629 26.98 -22.87 -9.33
CA LEU A 629 26.52 -23.43 -10.61
C LEU A 629 27.45 -23.03 -11.76
N LEU A 630 27.90 -21.77 -11.82
CA LEU A 630 28.83 -21.27 -12.82
C LEU A 630 30.19 -21.95 -12.73
N GLU A 631 30.74 -22.09 -11.52
CA GLU A 631 32.02 -22.77 -11.29
C GLU A 631 31.95 -24.26 -11.64
N GLN A 632 30.84 -24.95 -11.31
CA GLN A 632 30.62 -26.32 -11.77
C GLN A 632 30.63 -26.42 -13.30
N ARG A 633 29.90 -25.54 -13.99
CA ARG A 633 29.79 -25.52 -15.46
C ARG A 633 31.13 -25.24 -16.15
N LEU A 634 31.86 -24.21 -15.70
CA LEU A 634 33.17 -23.84 -16.24
C LEU A 634 34.22 -24.95 -16.06
N ASN A 635 34.14 -25.73 -14.98
CA ASN A 635 35.02 -26.88 -14.78
C ASN A 635 34.55 -28.12 -15.57
N ALA A 636 33.25 -28.33 -15.74
CA ALA A 636 32.70 -29.46 -16.51
C ALA A 636 32.97 -29.33 -18.02
N GLY A 637 32.97 -28.10 -18.57
CA GLY A 637 33.30 -27.84 -19.97
C GLY A 637 34.78 -28.06 -20.33
N ALA A 638 35.67 -28.11 -19.33
CA ALA A 638 37.11 -28.30 -19.51
C ALA A 638 37.48 -29.79 -19.57
N ALA A 639 37.08 -30.47 -20.65
CA ALA A 639 37.39 -31.88 -20.86
C ALA A 639 38.92 -32.13 -20.85
N GLY A 640 39.43 -32.78 -19.80
CA GLY A 640 40.86 -32.99 -19.57
C GLY A 640 41.49 -32.12 -18.47
N ALA A 641 40.73 -31.24 -17.81
CA ALA A 641 41.21 -30.46 -16.67
C ALA A 641 41.62 -31.37 -15.49
N THR A 642 42.87 -31.24 -15.08
CA THR A 642 43.33 -31.77 -13.78
C THR A 642 42.85 -30.84 -12.65
N PRO A 643 42.81 -31.30 -11.38
CA PRO A 643 42.44 -30.44 -10.25
C PRO A 643 43.30 -29.17 -10.11
N SER A 644 44.50 -29.14 -10.72
CA SER A 644 45.37 -27.98 -10.75
C SER A 644 44.90 -26.85 -11.67
N SER A 645 44.09 -27.12 -12.72
CA SER A 645 43.66 -26.15 -13.75
C SER A 645 42.22 -25.62 -13.57
N ALA A 646 41.66 -25.79 -12.37
CA ALA A 646 40.27 -25.48 -12.06
C ALA A 646 40.00 -23.97 -11.86
N TYR A 647 38.72 -23.61 -11.94
CA TYR A 647 38.16 -22.46 -11.23
C TYR A 647 37.58 -22.95 -9.88
N GLU A 648 37.53 -22.19 -8.79
CA GLU A 648 38.20 -20.92 -8.50
C GLU A 648 37.27 -19.72 -8.23
N ILE A 649 35.96 -19.85 -7.96
CA ILE A 649 35.09 -18.68 -7.73
C ILE A 649 34.87 -18.43 -6.23
N LEU A 650 35.22 -17.24 -5.74
CA LEU A 650 35.18 -16.86 -4.32
C LEU A 650 34.15 -15.74 -4.09
N ASN A 651 33.06 -16.03 -3.39
CA ASN A 651 32.01 -15.05 -3.10
C ASN A 651 32.33 -14.16 -1.88
N PHE A 652 32.78 -12.93 -2.15
CA PHE A 652 33.02 -11.87 -1.15
C PHE A 652 31.84 -10.88 -1.04
N SER A 653 30.69 -11.19 -1.62
CA SER A 653 29.49 -10.34 -1.56
C SER A 653 28.91 -10.25 -0.15
N MET A 654 28.28 -9.13 0.18
CA MET A 654 27.62 -8.95 1.48
C MET A 654 26.41 -8.00 1.37
N VAL A 655 25.41 -8.21 2.22
CA VAL A 655 24.16 -7.45 2.21
C VAL A 655 24.42 -5.94 2.37
N ALA A 656 23.91 -5.15 1.42
CA ALA A 656 24.02 -3.69 1.40
C ALA A 656 25.45 -3.11 1.38
N TYR A 657 26.45 -3.87 0.93
CA TYR A 657 27.78 -3.32 0.67
C TYR A 657 27.74 -2.31 -0.48
N SER A 658 28.34 -1.15 -0.27
CA SER A 658 28.60 -0.15 -1.32
C SER A 658 29.98 -0.34 -1.95
N ALA A 659 30.22 0.30 -3.10
CA ALA A 659 31.54 0.33 -3.75
C ALA A 659 32.68 0.79 -2.81
N LEU A 660 32.39 1.65 -1.82
CA LEU A 660 33.37 2.06 -0.79
C LEU A 660 33.77 0.90 0.15
N GLN A 661 32.84 -0.02 0.44
CA GLN A 661 33.12 -1.22 1.25
C GLN A 661 33.85 -2.28 0.41
N HIS A 662 33.53 -2.43 -0.88
CA HIS A 662 34.29 -3.32 -1.78
C HIS A 662 35.73 -2.83 -2.00
N LEU A 663 35.95 -1.51 -2.13
CA LEU A 663 37.29 -0.92 -2.17
C LEU A 663 38.08 -1.22 -0.89
N TYR A 664 37.47 -1.05 0.28
CA TYR A 664 38.12 -1.37 1.55
C TYR A 664 38.41 -2.87 1.70
N LEU A 665 37.47 -3.73 1.29
CA LEU A 665 37.61 -5.18 1.32
C LEU A 665 38.71 -5.69 0.36
N LEU A 666 38.89 -5.01 -0.78
CA LEU A 666 39.98 -5.29 -1.72
C LEU A 666 41.34 -5.10 -1.04
N ASP A 667 41.53 -3.93 -0.43
CA ASP A 667 42.79 -3.55 0.22
C ASP A 667 43.13 -4.44 1.44
N HIS A 668 42.12 -4.82 2.24
CA HIS A 668 42.32 -5.45 3.56
C HIS A 668 42.06 -6.97 3.63
N LYS A 669 41.59 -7.62 2.55
CA LYS A 669 41.27 -9.06 2.57
C LYS A 669 41.48 -9.76 1.23
N VAL A 670 40.92 -9.22 0.14
CA VAL A 670 40.79 -9.98 -1.13
C VAL A 670 42.14 -10.12 -1.85
N ARG A 671 43.04 -9.13 -1.72
CA ARG A 671 44.40 -9.20 -2.28
C ARG A 671 45.19 -10.43 -1.84
N GLU A 672 45.00 -10.91 -0.61
CA GLU A 672 45.71 -12.09 -0.08
C GLU A 672 45.43 -13.37 -0.89
N PHE A 673 44.23 -13.47 -1.46
CA PHE A 673 43.81 -14.62 -2.25
C PHE A 673 44.38 -14.63 -3.68
N ARG A 674 44.98 -13.51 -4.16
CA ARG A 674 45.57 -13.36 -5.50
C ARG A 674 44.64 -13.79 -6.66
N PRO A 675 43.41 -13.24 -6.77
CA PRO A 675 42.54 -13.47 -7.92
C PRO A 675 43.18 -13.01 -9.24
N ASP A 676 42.87 -13.71 -10.34
CA ASP A 676 43.16 -13.29 -11.73
C ASP A 676 42.10 -12.32 -12.26
N ALA A 677 40.88 -12.37 -11.71
CA ALA A 677 39.79 -11.47 -12.06
C ALA A 677 38.94 -11.13 -10.83
N ILE A 678 38.40 -9.91 -10.82
CA ILE A 678 37.40 -9.48 -9.85
C ILE A 678 36.16 -9.03 -10.60
N VAL A 679 35.03 -9.62 -10.24
CA VAL A 679 33.72 -9.41 -10.88
C VAL A 679 32.84 -8.58 -9.94
N TYR A 680 32.65 -7.31 -10.28
CA TYR A 680 31.77 -6.39 -9.59
C TYR A 680 30.35 -6.46 -10.18
N PHE A 681 29.38 -6.91 -9.39
CA PHE A 681 27.97 -6.92 -9.75
C PHE A 681 27.32 -5.60 -9.34
N ALA A 682 27.17 -4.69 -10.30
CA ALA A 682 26.53 -3.39 -10.11
C ALA A 682 25.00 -3.56 -10.10
N LEU A 683 24.31 -2.84 -9.20
CA LEU A 683 22.85 -2.73 -9.19
C LEU A 683 22.39 -1.30 -9.49
N GLU A 684 21.12 -1.15 -9.83
CA GLU A 684 20.51 0.14 -10.22
C GLU A 684 20.63 1.24 -9.14
N ASP A 685 20.69 0.83 -7.86
CA ASP A 685 20.49 1.65 -6.64
C ASP A 685 21.77 1.88 -5.81
N ASP A 686 22.96 1.61 -6.35
CA ASP A 686 24.22 1.58 -5.58
C ASP A 686 24.52 2.88 -4.78
N GLU A 687 24.11 4.05 -5.28
CA GLU A 687 24.20 5.34 -4.58
C GLU A 687 23.51 5.32 -3.20
N ARG A 688 22.41 4.58 -3.07
CA ARG A 688 21.66 4.43 -1.81
C ARG A 688 22.48 3.67 -0.76
N PHE A 689 23.28 2.69 -1.19
CA PHE A 689 24.16 1.95 -0.28
C PHE A 689 25.32 2.82 0.20
N ILE A 690 25.87 3.70 -0.64
CA ILE A 690 26.87 4.70 -0.23
C ILE A 690 26.29 5.64 0.84
N LEU A 691 25.09 6.20 0.61
CA LEU A 691 24.44 7.08 1.56
C LEU A 691 24.15 6.39 2.90
N ARG A 692 23.63 5.15 2.88
CA ARG A 692 23.41 4.34 4.09
C ARG A 692 24.71 4.06 4.82
N HIS A 693 25.76 3.66 4.11
CA HIS A 693 27.06 3.29 4.65
C HIS A 693 27.76 4.49 5.32
N LEU A 694 27.84 5.63 4.64
CA LEU A 694 28.42 6.85 5.20
C LEU A 694 27.60 7.38 6.40
N SER A 695 26.27 7.31 6.34
CA SER A 695 25.40 7.65 7.49
C SER A 695 25.74 6.81 8.72
N LEU A 696 25.87 5.49 8.56
CA LEU A 696 26.26 4.59 9.63
C LEU A 696 27.70 4.83 10.10
N ALA A 697 28.65 5.12 9.22
CA ALA A 697 30.03 5.41 9.60
C ALA A 697 30.11 6.69 10.46
N ILE A 698 29.50 7.78 9.99
CA ILE A 698 29.47 9.09 10.66
C ILE A 698 28.79 8.98 12.03
N ARG A 699 27.59 8.36 12.10
CA ARG A 699 26.84 8.23 13.36
C ARG A 699 27.53 7.36 14.42
N ASN A 700 28.31 6.36 14.01
CA ASN A 700 29.05 5.49 14.91
C ASN A 700 30.50 5.95 15.17
N GLY A 701 30.92 7.11 14.63
CA GLY A 701 32.28 7.61 14.78
C GLY A 701 33.36 6.74 14.11
N ILE A 702 32.98 5.98 13.09
CA ILE A 702 33.90 5.09 12.35
C ILE A 702 34.72 5.93 11.38
N GLU A 703 36.05 5.74 11.40
CA GLU A 703 36.98 6.42 10.51
C GLU A 703 36.65 6.18 9.02
N ILE A 704 36.62 7.26 8.24
CA ILE A 704 36.45 7.23 6.78
C ILE A 704 37.86 7.31 6.17
N PRO A 705 38.43 6.21 5.63
CA PRO A 705 39.84 6.15 5.23
C PRO A 705 40.15 6.90 3.93
N TYR A 706 39.13 7.43 3.26
CA TYR A 706 39.23 7.99 1.91
C TYR A 706 39.14 9.52 1.94
N GLN A 707 40.27 10.19 1.76
CA GLN A 707 40.38 11.65 1.83
C GLN A 707 39.39 12.42 0.92
N PRO A 708 39.11 12.02 -0.34
CA PRO A 708 38.10 12.71 -1.16
C PRO A 708 36.69 12.63 -0.58
N VAL A 709 36.34 11.50 0.07
CA VAL A 709 35.03 11.30 0.70
C VAL A 709 34.94 12.05 2.03
N LEU A 710 36.00 11.98 2.84
CA LEU A 710 36.12 12.70 4.11
C LEU A 710 36.08 14.22 3.90
N ALA A 711 36.67 14.74 2.82
CA ALA A 711 36.60 16.15 2.44
C ALA A 711 35.15 16.61 2.18
N ILE A 712 34.31 15.79 1.54
CA ILE A 712 32.88 16.08 1.33
C ILE A 712 32.11 16.07 2.66
N VAL A 713 32.38 15.09 3.53
CA VAL A 713 31.78 14.99 4.87
C VAL A 713 32.11 16.23 5.73
N ASN A 714 33.37 16.66 5.72
CA ASN A 714 33.85 17.85 6.42
C ASN A 714 33.25 19.15 5.82
N LEU A 715 33.20 19.27 4.49
CA LEU A 715 32.59 20.41 3.78
C LEU A 715 31.12 20.62 4.16
N LEU A 716 30.38 19.54 4.38
CA LEU A 716 28.96 19.55 4.76
C LEU A 716 28.73 19.72 6.27
N GLY A 717 29.80 19.79 7.06
CA GLY A 717 29.76 19.87 8.52
C GLY A 717 28.99 18.71 9.13
N LEU A 718 29.26 17.48 8.68
CA LEU A 718 28.56 16.27 9.11
C LEU A 718 29.29 15.58 10.26
N ASP A 719 28.55 15.25 11.31
CA ASP A 719 29.04 14.59 12.52
C ASP A 719 27.96 13.66 13.12
N ALA A 720 28.29 12.99 14.22
CA ALA A 720 27.41 12.06 14.90
C ALA A 720 26.18 12.70 15.59
N SER A 721 26.08 14.04 15.64
CA SER A 721 24.91 14.74 16.21
C SER A 721 23.73 14.85 15.22
N HIS A 722 24.00 14.70 13.92
CA HIS A 722 23.00 14.75 12.87
C HIS A 722 22.13 13.48 12.79
N SER A 723 20.87 13.62 12.37
CA SER A 723 20.02 12.45 12.10
C SER A 723 20.43 11.72 10.81
N ASP A 724 20.11 10.42 10.70
CA ASP A 724 20.37 9.65 9.46
C ASP A 724 19.76 10.32 8.22
N GLU A 725 18.55 10.84 8.34
CA GLU A 725 17.85 11.51 7.24
C GLU A 725 18.54 12.83 6.86
N GLU A 726 19.07 13.58 7.83
CA GLU A 726 19.85 14.78 7.56
C GLU A 726 21.19 14.49 6.89
N ILE A 727 21.92 13.46 7.36
CA ILE A 727 23.20 13.04 6.77
C ILE A 727 22.99 12.59 5.33
N ARG A 728 22.05 11.66 5.09
CA ARG A 728 21.78 11.14 3.74
C ARG A 728 21.28 12.22 2.80
N ARG A 729 20.39 13.12 3.23
CA ARG A 729 19.91 14.21 2.39
C ARG A 729 21.02 15.23 2.07
N LYS A 730 21.90 15.57 3.01
CA LYS A 730 23.06 16.44 2.76
C LYS A 730 24.06 15.79 1.79
N LEU A 731 24.29 14.48 1.88
CA LEU A 731 25.19 13.73 1.00
C LEU A 731 24.58 13.37 -0.37
N ALA A 732 23.25 13.29 -0.50
CA ALA A 732 22.58 12.84 -1.73
C ALA A 732 23.05 13.55 -3.03
N PRO A 733 23.25 14.88 -3.07
CA PRO A 733 23.78 15.56 -4.27
C PRO A 733 25.19 15.13 -4.69
N TYR A 734 25.94 14.47 -3.78
CA TYR A 734 27.32 14.01 -3.99
C TYR A 734 27.41 12.49 -4.20
N ALA A 735 26.31 11.74 -4.02
CA ALA A 735 26.33 10.28 -4.01
C ALA A 735 26.87 9.67 -5.32
N ALA A 736 26.33 10.08 -6.47
CA ALA A 736 26.83 9.68 -7.79
C ALA A 736 28.32 10.00 -8.01
N GLY A 737 28.79 11.15 -7.50
CA GLY A 737 30.20 11.55 -7.60
C GLY A 737 31.13 10.68 -6.75
N ILE A 738 30.69 10.35 -5.52
CA ILE A 738 31.38 9.43 -4.61
C ILE A 738 31.39 8.00 -5.20
N GLN A 739 30.28 7.54 -5.80
CA GLN A 739 30.21 6.25 -6.48
C GLN A 739 31.20 6.17 -7.64
N ALA A 740 31.14 7.12 -8.56
CA ALA A 740 32.00 7.11 -9.74
C ALA A 740 33.49 7.24 -9.37
N TRP A 741 33.82 7.91 -8.25
CA TRP A 741 35.17 7.90 -7.69
C TRP A 741 35.54 6.50 -7.14
N ALA A 742 34.70 5.91 -6.28
CA ALA A 742 34.96 4.61 -5.68
C ALA A 742 35.13 3.50 -6.74
N GLU A 743 34.30 3.50 -7.79
CA GLU A 743 34.39 2.57 -8.92
C GLU A 743 35.69 2.75 -9.73
N ARG A 744 36.14 3.99 -9.95
CA ARG A 744 37.42 4.29 -10.61
C ARG A 744 38.61 3.76 -9.82
N GLU A 745 38.66 4.05 -8.51
CA GLU A 745 39.73 3.56 -7.63
C GLU A 745 39.70 2.03 -7.53
N LEU A 746 38.51 1.43 -7.44
CA LEU A 746 38.34 -0.02 -7.40
C LEU A 746 38.91 -0.67 -8.66
N ALA A 747 38.52 -0.19 -9.85
CA ALA A 747 39.03 -0.70 -11.12
C ALA A 747 40.54 -0.47 -11.28
N ALA A 748 41.06 0.69 -10.87
CA ALA A 748 42.49 0.99 -10.88
C ALA A 748 43.28 0.06 -9.96
N ASN A 749 42.80 -0.19 -8.74
CA ASN A 749 43.42 -1.07 -7.77
C ASN A 749 43.40 -2.55 -8.18
N ILE A 750 42.34 -3.00 -8.88
CA ILE A 750 42.25 -4.35 -9.46
C ILE A 750 43.28 -4.52 -10.57
N ARG A 751 43.35 -3.57 -11.52
CA ARG A 751 44.35 -3.62 -12.61
C ARG A 751 45.78 -3.49 -12.08
N GLY A 752 46.00 -2.67 -11.05
CA GLY A 752 47.30 -2.44 -10.42
C GLY A 752 47.89 -3.68 -9.74
N MET A 753 47.05 -4.62 -9.30
CA MET A 753 47.49 -5.94 -8.81
C MET A 753 47.60 -7.01 -9.91
N GLY A 754 47.44 -6.63 -11.18
CA GLY A 754 47.55 -7.54 -12.33
C GLY A 754 46.31 -8.40 -12.61
N ALA A 755 45.15 -8.07 -12.02
CA ALA A 755 43.90 -8.79 -12.22
C ALA A 755 42.97 -8.08 -13.22
N THR A 756 42.12 -8.85 -13.90
CA THR A 756 41.06 -8.33 -14.77
C THR A 756 39.93 -7.71 -13.93
N ALA A 757 39.62 -6.44 -14.19
CA ALA A 757 38.46 -5.77 -13.61
C ALA A 757 37.24 -5.97 -14.51
N LEU A 758 36.25 -6.77 -14.06
CA LEU A 758 35.01 -7.02 -14.78
C LEU A 758 33.83 -6.43 -14.00
N CYS A 759 32.96 -5.68 -14.67
CA CYS A 759 31.69 -5.22 -14.15
C CYS A 759 30.54 -5.97 -14.86
N VAL A 760 29.63 -6.54 -14.09
CA VAL A 760 28.44 -7.25 -14.57
C VAL A 760 27.22 -6.43 -14.17
N PHE A 761 26.43 -6.00 -15.16
CA PHE A 761 25.15 -5.37 -14.88
C PHE A 761 24.08 -6.43 -14.72
N LEU A 762 23.57 -6.60 -13.49
CA LEU A 762 22.55 -7.60 -13.15
C LEU A 762 21.24 -6.88 -12.80
N PRO A 763 20.15 -7.04 -13.57
CA PRO A 763 18.86 -6.47 -13.22
C PRO A 763 18.31 -7.10 -11.93
N LYS A 764 17.44 -6.38 -11.22
CA LYS A 764 16.67 -6.98 -10.11
C LYS A 764 15.47 -7.73 -10.69
N VAL A 765 15.00 -8.79 -10.02
CA VAL A 765 13.78 -9.52 -10.43
C VAL A 765 12.54 -8.59 -10.50
N GLN A 766 12.52 -7.57 -9.64
CA GLN A 766 11.43 -6.60 -9.50
C GLN A 766 11.49 -5.40 -10.47
N SER A 767 12.67 -5.05 -10.98
CA SER A 767 12.91 -3.90 -11.84
C SER A 767 13.78 -4.33 -13.01
N ARG A 768 13.16 -4.37 -14.19
CA ARG A 768 13.83 -4.60 -15.46
C ARG A 768 14.10 -3.22 -16.07
N PRO A 769 15.36 -2.75 -16.06
CA PRO A 769 15.71 -1.48 -16.68
C PRO A 769 15.49 -1.57 -18.18
N ASP A 770 15.26 -0.43 -18.82
CA ASP A 770 15.36 -0.38 -20.27
C ASP A 770 16.82 -0.49 -20.73
N GLN A 771 16.99 -0.86 -21.99
CA GLN A 771 18.31 -1.01 -22.61
C GLN A 771 19.15 0.29 -22.50
N ALA A 772 18.52 1.47 -22.60
CA ALA A 772 19.20 2.75 -22.49
C ALA A 772 19.82 3.01 -21.10
N THR A 773 19.16 2.53 -20.04
CA THR A 773 19.67 2.56 -18.67
C THR A 773 20.84 1.60 -18.49
N ALA A 774 20.73 0.37 -19.02
CA ALA A 774 21.81 -0.62 -19.01
C ALA A 774 23.06 -0.11 -19.76
N GLU A 775 22.89 0.39 -20.99
CA GLU A 775 23.96 1.01 -21.80
C GLU A 775 24.63 2.18 -21.09
N THR A 776 23.86 3.01 -20.37
CA THR A 776 24.40 4.13 -19.59
C THR A 776 25.25 3.64 -18.41
N ARG A 777 24.81 2.63 -17.66
CA ARG A 777 25.60 2.03 -16.57
C ARG A 777 26.87 1.37 -17.11
N GLN A 778 26.79 0.65 -18.24
CA GLN A 778 27.97 0.09 -18.88
C GLN A 778 28.98 1.15 -19.36
N ARG A 779 28.52 2.28 -19.90
CA ARG A 779 29.40 3.37 -20.30
C ARG A 779 30.18 3.90 -19.10
N ILE A 780 29.51 4.15 -17.96
CA ILE A 780 30.14 4.60 -16.72
C ILE A 780 31.17 3.59 -16.22
N ALA A 781 30.85 2.30 -16.20
CA ALA A 781 31.78 1.25 -15.79
C ALA A 781 33.01 1.13 -16.73
N ARG A 782 32.81 1.30 -18.05
CA ARG A 782 33.91 1.36 -19.03
C ARG A 782 34.78 2.61 -18.85
N GLU A 783 34.20 3.76 -18.55
CA GLU A 783 34.92 5.01 -18.21
C GLU A 783 35.70 4.88 -16.89
N ALA A 784 35.23 4.06 -15.94
CA ALA A 784 36.02 3.65 -14.77
C ALA A 784 37.14 2.64 -15.08
N GLY A 785 37.10 2.03 -16.27
CA GLY A 785 38.09 1.08 -16.77
C GLY A 785 37.82 -0.38 -16.38
N PHE A 786 36.56 -0.74 -16.13
CA PHE A 786 36.12 -2.14 -16.13
C PHE A 786 35.88 -2.63 -17.57
N HIS A 787 36.10 -3.92 -17.81
CA HIS A 787 35.36 -4.63 -18.85
C HIS A 787 33.90 -4.75 -18.43
N THR A 788 32.95 -4.82 -19.37
CA THR A 788 31.51 -4.87 -19.03
C THR A 788 30.80 -6.04 -19.71
N LEU A 789 29.93 -6.72 -18.95
CA LEU A 789 28.92 -7.63 -19.48
C LEU A 789 27.51 -7.11 -19.16
N ASP A 790 26.57 -7.35 -20.06
CA ASP A 790 25.15 -7.02 -19.88
C ASP A 790 24.33 -8.30 -19.66
N LEU A 791 23.51 -8.29 -18.61
CA LEU A 791 22.55 -9.33 -18.31
C LEU A 791 21.14 -8.74 -18.14
N HIS A 792 20.83 -7.56 -18.70
CA HIS A 792 19.48 -6.97 -18.61
C HIS A 792 18.36 -7.91 -19.12
N ASP A 793 18.71 -8.80 -20.05
CA ASP A 793 17.85 -9.79 -20.73
C ASP A 793 17.65 -11.10 -19.94
N VAL A 794 18.41 -11.34 -18.87
CA VAL A 794 18.54 -12.65 -18.18
C VAL A 794 17.23 -13.23 -17.62
N TYR A 795 16.18 -12.42 -17.50
CA TYR A 795 14.88 -12.81 -16.97
C TYR A 795 13.74 -12.79 -18.01
N ASP A 796 14.04 -12.57 -19.29
CA ASP A 796 13.02 -12.48 -20.32
C ASP A 796 12.30 -13.82 -20.56
N GLY A 797 11.02 -13.73 -20.91
CA GLY A 797 10.08 -14.86 -20.95
C GLY A 797 9.48 -15.27 -19.60
N TYR A 798 10.11 -14.96 -18.46
CA TYR A 798 9.63 -15.35 -17.13
C TYR A 798 8.87 -14.22 -16.42
N SER A 799 7.91 -14.54 -15.56
CA SER A 799 7.24 -13.56 -14.69
C SER A 799 7.99 -13.34 -13.37
N ARG A 800 7.81 -12.16 -12.75
CA ARG A 800 8.34 -11.85 -11.40
C ARG A 800 7.95 -12.91 -10.36
N GLN A 801 6.75 -13.50 -10.46
CA GLN A 801 6.27 -14.48 -9.48
C GLN A 801 7.03 -15.81 -9.53
N GLU A 802 7.60 -16.16 -10.68
CA GLU A 802 8.40 -17.37 -10.89
C GLU A 802 9.86 -17.21 -10.46
N LEU A 803 10.34 -15.96 -10.37
CA LEU A 803 11.76 -15.61 -10.12
C LEU A 803 12.03 -15.10 -8.70
N GLN A 804 11.01 -14.63 -7.98
CA GLN A 804 11.11 -14.19 -6.59
C GLN A 804 11.06 -15.37 -5.59
N ILE A 805 11.63 -15.24 -4.40
CA ILE A 805 11.62 -16.32 -3.39
C ILE A 805 10.22 -16.50 -2.80
N LYS A 806 9.54 -15.38 -2.47
CA LYS A 806 8.16 -15.34 -1.96
C LYS A 806 7.47 -14.03 -2.41
N PRO A 807 6.13 -13.93 -2.34
CA PRO A 807 5.39 -12.69 -2.63
C PRO A 807 5.73 -11.46 -1.76
N TRP A 808 6.60 -11.61 -0.77
CA TRP A 808 7.11 -10.54 0.09
C TRP A 808 8.63 -10.38 0.02
N ASP A 809 9.31 -11.13 -0.86
CA ASP A 809 10.77 -11.11 -0.98
C ASP A 809 11.20 -11.26 -2.44
N ASP A 810 11.53 -10.12 -3.04
CA ASP A 810 11.91 -9.96 -4.45
C ASP A 810 13.36 -10.34 -4.78
N HIS A 811 14.09 -10.93 -3.84
CA HIS A 811 15.40 -11.50 -4.15
C HIS A 811 15.25 -12.65 -5.17
N PRO A 812 16.27 -12.88 -6.03
CA PRO A 812 16.26 -14.00 -6.97
C PRO A 812 16.20 -15.33 -6.23
N ASN A 813 15.31 -16.22 -6.68
CA ASN A 813 15.20 -17.60 -6.20
C ASN A 813 16.14 -18.55 -6.98
N GLU A 814 16.05 -19.84 -6.70
CA GLU A 814 16.82 -20.89 -7.36
C GLU A 814 16.75 -20.84 -8.91
N LEU A 815 15.56 -20.63 -9.48
CA LEU A 815 15.40 -20.53 -10.94
C LEU A 815 16.12 -19.30 -11.49
N ALA A 816 15.95 -18.14 -10.83
CA ALA A 816 16.66 -16.92 -11.21
C ALA A 816 18.19 -17.08 -11.11
N HIS A 817 18.70 -17.74 -10.05
CA HIS A 817 20.11 -18.07 -9.91
C HIS A 817 20.62 -19.01 -11.01
N SER A 818 19.84 -20.01 -11.41
CA SER A 818 20.18 -20.89 -12.53
C SER A 818 20.25 -20.14 -13.87
N LEU A 819 19.35 -19.18 -14.11
CA LEU A 819 19.37 -18.34 -15.33
C LEU A 819 20.61 -17.43 -15.37
N ILE A 820 20.98 -16.82 -14.22
CA ILE A 820 22.21 -16.01 -14.10
C ILE A 820 23.45 -16.88 -14.40
N ALA A 821 23.53 -18.08 -13.82
CA ALA A 821 24.67 -18.99 -14.03
C ALA A 821 24.81 -19.42 -15.50
N GLU A 822 23.70 -19.72 -16.17
CA GLU A 822 23.66 -20.05 -17.60
C GLU A 822 24.10 -18.87 -18.47
N ARG A 823 23.53 -17.68 -18.27
CA ARG A 823 23.85 -16.48 -19.05
C ARG A 823 25.32 -16.05 -18.87
N LEU A 824 25.84 -16.09 -17.63
CA LEU A 824 27.25 -15.83 -17.35
C LEU A 824 28.17 -16.88 -18.01
N HIS A 825 27.81 -18.16 -17.96
CA HIS A 825 28.60 -19.22 -18.57
C HIS A 825 28.75 -19.00 -20.09
N GLN A 826 27.66 -18.64 -20.78
CA GLN A 826 27.67 -18.34 -22.21
C GLN A 826 28.62 -17.17 -22.56
N GLU A 827 28.53 -16.04 -21.86
CA GLU A 827 29.42 -14.88 -22.12
C GLU A 827 30.90 -15.16 -21.80
N LEU A 828 31.18 -16.00 -20.79
CA LEU A 828 32.53 -16.23 -20.29
C LEU A 828 33.28 -17.35 -21.03
N VAL A 829 32.57 -18.35 -21.58
CA VAL A 829 33.18 -19.39 -22.43
C VAL A 829 33.74 -18.79 -23.72
N ASP A 830 33.01 -17.86 -24.35
CA ASP A 830 33.45 -17.18 -25.57
C ASP A 830 34.51 -16.10 -25.31
N ARG A 831 34.70 -15.69 -24.04
CA ARG A 831 35.60 -14.59 -23.65
C ARG A 831 36.43 -14.91 -22.40
N PRO A 832 37.23 -16.01 -22.39
CA PRO A 832 37.98 -16.46 -21.21
C PRO A 832 38.99 -15.44 -20.67
N GLN A 833 39.42 -14.48 -21.50
CA GLN A 833 40.25 -13.33 -21.09
C GLN A 833 39.58 -12.45 -20.01
N LEU A 834 38.24 -12.43 -19.93
CA LEU A 834 37.51 -11.71 -18.88
C LEU A 834 37.72 -12.32 -17.49
N LEU A 835 38.18 -13.57 -17.41
CA LEU A 835 38.58 -14.26 -16.17
C LEU A 835 40.11 -14.28 -15.98
N GLY A 836 40.87 -13.50 -16.77
CA GLY A 836 42.33 -13.37 -16.64
C GLY A 836 43.15 -14.46 -17.35
N LYS A 837 42.54 -15.35 -18.14
CA LYS A 837 43.30 -16.30 -18.98
C LYS A 837 43.88 -15.59 -20.21
N SER A 838 45.21 -15.50 -20.29
CA SER A 838 45.92 -14.99 -21.48
C SER A 838 45.72 -15.90 -22.69
N SER A 839 45.53 -15.30 -23.87
CA SER A 839 45.42 -15.98 -25.17
C SER A 839 46.60 -16.92 -25.49
N SER A 840 47.76 -16.68 -24.86
CA SER A 840 48.96 -17.53 -24.99
C SER A 840 48.81 -18.93 -24.38
N ARG A 841 47.83 -19.17 -23.49
CA ARG A 841 47.52 -20.51 -22.92
C ARG A 841 46.46 -21.28 -23.71
N ILE A 842 45.85 -20.72 -24.75
CA ILE A 842 44.79 -21.37 -25.54
C ILE A 842 45.37 -22.26 -26.67
N ALA A 843 46.66 -22.11 -26.99
CA ALA A 843 47.35 -22.87 -28.03
C ALA A 843 48.42 -23.84 -27.47
N ARG A 844 47.98 -24.86 -26.71
CA ARG A 844 48.73 -26.10 -26.43
C ARG A 844 47.79 -27.27 -26.22
#